data_AF-A0A6G0XIU5-F1
#
_entry.id   AF-A0A6G0XIU5-F1
#
_cell.length_a   1.000
_cell.length_b   1.000
_cell.length_c   1.000
_cell.angle_alpha   90.00
_cell.angle_beta   90.00
_cell.angle_gamma   90.00
#
_symmetry.space_group_name_H-M   'P 1'
#
loop_
_entity.id
_entity.type
_entity.pdbx_description
1 polymer ?
#
loop_
_entity_poly.entity_id
_entity_poly.type
_entity_poly.pdbx_seq_one_letter_code
_entity_poly.pdbx_strand_id
1 'polypeptide(L)'
;MVDQNHLQVKTATAKGEPTSSWTQNDTNSPIVMDERVATRHKTRSRRHWILFVMGVVIAAAAASLITYYTTRPKSTATASDASVMDGLSLLNPLGTTTLVKTPAFKYKCTNDQCVQQNLTKDERTTGTTLGGDGIISLRVCEMTCGNGSMLPLPQTYSLKNPDTVAVNVDSFKHQVTGGDATLVAKMQTAFNADMASKKTLALGGIADAGQSATIVATIQSTDASLGQQTDESYELKIAGTTVTITAPTVYGYRHALATLQQLVDWCDLTRTMRMVATVTVKDSPAYKHRGILLDSARNFIPIPNMKRLILTMGRHKLNVLHLHMTDSSAFPLEIKSEPRFNQYGLYQSNMVYTQDAIKDLVAFAKIHGVRVIPEIDAPAHAGAGWQWGPDFGLGELTLCWANTPWMPHCLEAPCGQLNTQNDHVYELLDTIWKEIGDMFDSDVYHLGGDEVWFPCWEDSPAMSSAVKNKTNHADYIELWAKFQKRVQENLWKRFATKNITLWSSDLTTSPYFQYLPKDRVTVQTWDQLWKGDQKRLTDAGYSYIASFQEAHYLDCGLNGVARKDNGWCSPYKTWQVIYDQPLNPGVALENNHLVVGGELVLWTEVTGAAAMEDKIWPRAAAFAERTWRNPNATWLDAMGRMTIATYRIVESGVAADMIQPLWCRQNPTDCTLLTY
;
A
#
# COMPACT_ATOMS: atom_id res chain seq x y z
N MET A 1 -33.30 -31.52 -42.95
CA MET A 1 -31.82 -31.51 -43.08
C MET A 1 -31.33 -30.41 -42.15
N VAL A 2 -31.29 -30.53 -40.82
CA VAL A 2 -30.69 -31.55 -39.93
C VAL A 2 -29.21 -31.76 -40.29
N ASP A 3 -28.29 -31.21 -39.49
CA ASP A 3 -27.65 -32.04 -38.47
C ASP A 3 -27.09 -31.23 -37.27
N GLN A 4 -27.46 -31.70 -36.08
CA GLN A 4 -26.96 -31.36 -34.74
C GLN A 4 -26.47 -32.69 -34.15
N ASN A 5 -25.34 -32.72 -33.43
CA ASN A 5 -24.97 -33.67 -32.36
C ASN A 5 -23.49 -33.40 -31.95
N HIS A 6 -22.99 -33.57 -30.72
CA HIS A 6 -23.49 -34.15 -29.47
C HIS A 6 -22.52 -33.78 -28.31
N LEU A 7 -23.04 -33.68 -27.07
CA LEU A 7 -22.54 -34.23 -25.77
C LEU A 7 -23.05 -33.35 -24.60
N GLN A 8 -24.27 -33.59 -24.08
CA GLN A 8 -24.64 -34.53 -23.00
C GLN A 8 -24.19 -34.10 -21.59
N VAL A 9 -25.06 -33.33 -20.91
CA VAL A 9 -25.11 -33.20 -19.44
C VAL A 9 -26.20 -34.13 -18.93
N LYS A 10 -25.86 -35.09 -18.06
CA LYS A 10 -26.82 -35.97 -17.38
C LYS A 10 -27.32 -35.32 -16.10
N THR A 11 -28.60 -34.99 -16.05
CA THR A 11 -29.39 -34.85 -14.83
C THR A 11 -30.13 -36.16 -14.53
N ALA A 12 -30.15 -36.59 -13.27
CA ALA A 12 -31.09 -37.58 -12.77
C ALA A 12 -31.65 -37.13 -11.41
N THR A 13 -32.96 -36.93 -11.38
CA THR A 13 -33.82 -36.68 -10.21
C THR A 13 -34.34 -38.00 -9.63
N ALA A 14 -34.53 -38.07 -8.30
CA ALA A 14 -35.76 -38.62 -7.70
C ALA A 14 -35.82 -38.48 -6.15
N LYS A 15 -36.83 -37.72 -5.70
CA LYS A 15 -37.78 -37.87 -4.57
C LYS A 15 -37.44 -38.73 -3.33
N GLY A 16 -37.73 -38.15 -2.16
CA GLY A 16 -38.19 -38.86 -0.95
C GLY A 16 -38.03 -38.07 0.37
N GLU A 17 -39.10 -37.45 0.87
CA GLU A 17 -39.33 -37.21 2.32
C GLU A 17 -39.84 -38.52 2.98
N PRO A 18 -39.84 -38.74 4.33
CA PRO A 18 -40.03 -37.75 5.41
C PRO A 18 -39.31 -37.99 6.78
N THR A 19 -39.44 -37.01 7.69
CA THR A 19 -39.49 -37.09 9.18
C THR A 19 -38.32 -37.70 9.97
N SER A 20 -37.70 -36.92 10.88
CA SER A 20 -37.91 -37.03 12.34
C SER A 20 -36.91 -36.20 13.15
N SER A 21 -37.40 -35.79 14.32
CA SER A 21 -36.85 -34.95 15.37
C SER A 21 -35.74 -35.58 16.24
N TRP A 22 -35.00 -34.71 16.94
CA TRP A 22 -34.33 -34.85 18.27
C TRP A 22 -32.78 -34.82 18.34
N THR A 23 -32.33 -33.82 19.13
CA THR A 23 -31.27 -33.79 20.16
C THR A 23 -29.77 -33.88 19.86
N GLN A 24 -29.07 -32.82 20.29
CA GLN A 24 -27.94 -32.79 21.23
C GLN A 24 -27.31 -34.14 21.62
N ASN A 25 -26.01 -34.32 21.34
CA ASN A 25 -25.00 -34.45 22.39
C ASN A 25 -23.57 -34.52 21.84
N ASP A 26 -22.67 -34.00 22.67
CA ASP A 26 -21.21 -34.13 22.63
C ASP A 26 -20.70 -35.52 22.27
N THR A 27 -19.53 -35.60 21.63
CA THR A 27 -18.35 -36.29 22.19
C THR A 27 -17.11 -36.13 21.31
N ASN A 28 -16.02 -35.82 22.00
CA ASN A 28 -14.63 -35.94 21.55
C ASN A 28 -14.32 -37.32 20.94
N SER A 29 -13.44 -37.35 19.94
CA SER A 29 -12.48 -38.46 19.77
C SER A 29 -11.16 -37.94 19.18
N PRO A 30 -10.01 -38.20 19.84
CA PRO A 30 -8.69 -37.82 19.38
C PRO A 30 -8.03 -38.96 18.60
N ILE A 31 -7.19 -38.64 17.62
CA ILE A 31 -6.32 -39.61 16.93
C ILE A 31 -4.88 -39.42 17.40
N VAL A 32 -4.47 -40.37 18.27
CA VAL A 32 -3.20 -41.12 18.32
C VAL A 32 -1.88 -40.33 18.16
N MET A 33 -1.15 -40.20 19.28
CA MET A 33 0.31 -40.23 19.28
C MET A 33 0.82 -41.35 20.20
N ASP A 34 1.81 -42.05 19.67
CA ASP A 34 2.43 -43.29 20.13
C ASP A 34 3.18 -43.14 21.48
N GLU A 35 2.98 -44.11 22.37
CA GLU A 35 3.62 -44.20 23.68
C GLU A 35 5.04 -44.79 23.56
N ARG A 36 6.04 -44.14 24.19
CA ARG A 36 7.24 -44.84 24.68
C ARG A 36 7.47 -44.54 26.15
N VAL A 37 6.97 -45.47 26.96
CA VAL A 37 7.53 -46.06 28.20
C VAL A 37 8.44 -45.16 29.05
N ALA A 38 7.88 -44.72 30.18
CA ALA A 38 8.61 -44.18 31.32
C ALA A 38 9.20 -45.32 32.19
N THR A 39 10.46 -45.18 32.58
CA THR A 39 11.01 -45.87 33.77
C THR A 39 11.45 -44.82 34.80
N ARG A 40 10.87 -44.93 36.01
CA ARG A 40 11.21 -44.12 37.19
C ARG A 40 12.52 -44.62 37.82
N HIS A 41 13.48 -43.73 38.08
CA HIS A 41 14.35 -43.86 39.25
C HIS A 41 14.80 -42.52 39.86
N LYS A 42 14.40 -42.38 41.13
CA LYS A 42 14.93 -41.64 42.29
C LYS A 42 16.03 -40.56 42.13
N THR A 43 15.71 -39.43 42.73
CA THR A 43 16.50 -38.27 43.19
C THR A 43 17.82 -38.57 43.91
N ARG A 44 18.94 -37.94 43.49
CA ARG A 44 19.89 -37.18 44.35
C ARG A 44 20.98 -36.48 43.52
N SER A 45 21.38 -35.28 43.94
CA SER A 45 22.65 -34.58 43.66
C SER A 45 22.87 -33.90 42.28
N ARG A 46 22.44 -32.63 42.15
CA ARG A 46 23.06 -31.64 41.24
C ARG A 46 23.09 -30.25 41.91
N ARG A 47 24.21 -29.87 42.51
CA ARG A 47 24.46 -28.49 42.99
C ARG A 47 25.86 -27.93 42.67
N HIS A 48 26.70 -28.63 41.89
CA HIS A 48 28.08 -28.19 41.61
C HIS A 48 28.38 -27.79 40.15
N TRP A 49 27.41 -27.85 39.23
CA TRP A 49 27.64 -27.52 37.81
C TRP A 49 27.13 -26.14 37.35
N ILE A 50 26.36 -25.43 38.19
CA ILE A 50 25.77 -24.13 37.81
C ILE A 50 26.73 -22.95 38.10
N LEU A 51 27.68 -23.10 39.02
CA LEU A 51 28.63 -22.03 39.38
C LEU A 51 29.79 -21.88 38.37
N PHE A 52 30.13 -22.92 37.61
CA PHE A 52 31.23 -22.86 36.64
C PHE A 52 30.83 -22.17 35.33
N VAL A 53 29.55 -22.26 34.93
CA VAL A 53 29.04 -21.66 33.69
C VAL A 53 28.80 -20.15 33.83
N MET A 54 28.42 -19.67 35.02
CA MET A 54 28.27 -18.22 35.28
C MET A 54 29.61 -17.46 35.30
N GLY A 55 30.71 -18.11 35.72
CA GLY A 55 32.03 -17.46 35.76
C GLY A 55 32.63 -17.16 34.37
N VAL A 56 32.31 -17.99 33.37
CA VAL A 56 32.84 -17.84 32.00
C VAL A 56 32.10 -16.75 31.22
N VAL A 57 30.81 -16.53 31.50
CA VAL A 57 30.00 -15.51 30.81
C VAL A 57 30.33 -14.09 31.30
N ILE A 58 30.69 -13.91 32.57
CA ILE A 58 31.05 -12.60 33.14
C ILE A 58 32.43 -12.13 32.65
N ALA A 59 33.38 -13.04 32.42
CA ALA A 59 34.71 -12.70 31.91
C ALA A 59 34.69 -12.24 30.43
N ALA A 60 33.80 -12.81 29.60
CA ALA A 60 33.65 -12.42 28.19
C ALA A 60 32.99 -11.04 28.01
N ALA A 61 32.09 -10.66 28.91
CA ALA A 61 31.44 -9.34 28.90
C ALA A 61 32.41 -8.20 29.30
N ALA A 62 33.32 -8.45 30.25
CA ALA A 62 34.30 -7.46 30.71
C ALA A 62 35.39 -7.16 29.65
N ALA A 63 35.83 -8.15 28.88
CA ALA A 63 36.81 -7.96 27.80
C ALA A 63 36.25 -7.16 26.61
N SER A 64 34.94 -7.26 26.36
CA SER A 64 34.25 -6.53 25.29
C SER A 64 34.05 -5.04 25.62
N LEU A 65 33.87 -4.70 26.91
CA LEU A 65 33.75 -3.30 27.35
C LEU A 65 35.08 -2.53 27.32
N ILE A 66 36.20 -3.20 27.63
CA ILE A 66 37.54 -2.56 27.64
C ILE A 66 38.02 -2.23 26.21
N THR A 67 37.62 -3.04 25.23
CA THR A 67 37.94 -2.80 23.80
C THR A 67 37.12 -1.64 23.22
N TYR A 68 35.90 -1.41 23.75
CA TYR A 68 35.02 -0.31 23.33
C TYR A 68 35.52 1.08 23.80
N TYR A 69 36.18 1.16 24.96
CA TYR A 69 36.65 2.44 25.51
C TYR A 69 38.04 2.89 25.02
N THR A 70 38.83 2.01 24.39
CA THR A 70 40.24 2.28 24.06
C THR A 70 40.49 2.75 22.62
N THR A 71 39.46 2.89 21.78
CA THR A 71 39.63 3.14 20.33
C THR A 71 38.93 4.40 19.76
N ARG A 72 38.53 5.38 20.59
CA ARG A 72 38.06 6.69 20.07
C ARG A 72 39.22 7.67 19.82
N PRO A 73 39.39 8.23 18.61
CA PRO A 73 40.09 9.50 18.44
C PRO A 73 39.16 10.65 18.85
N LYS A 74 39.71 11.63 19.57
CA LYS A 74 39.04 12.92 19.86
C LYS A 74 38.90 13.71 18.56
N SER A 75 37.69 14.18 18.23
CA SER A 75 37.46 15.18 17.18
C SER A 75 36.47 16.22 17.66
N THR A 76 36.92 17.46 17.65
CA THR A 76 36.22 18.72 17.90
C THR A 76 35.19 19.03 16.80
N ALA A 77 34.13 19.73 17.18
CA ALA A 77 33.05 20.16 16.30
C ALA A 77 33.46 21.31 15.36
N THR A 78 33.00 21.25 14.10
CA THR A 78 32.56 22.39 13.28
C THR A 78 31.55 21.89 12.23
N ALA A 79 30.51 22.68 11.99
CA ALA A 79 29.38 22.39 11.10
C ALA A 79 29.70 22.65 9.62
N SER A 80 29.19 21.79 8.73
CA SER A 80 28.65 22.12 7.39
C SER A 80 28.27 20.85 6.61
N ASP A 81 27.07 20.83 6.04
CA ASP A 81 26.58 20.17 4.82
C ASP A 81 26.86 18.69 4.46
N ALA A 82 25.77 18.06 3.99
CA ALA A 82 25.69 16.99 2.98
C ALA A 82 26.55 15.73 3.16
N SER A 83 25.97 14.66 3.70
CA SER A 83 26.10 13.26 3.23
C SER A 83 25.56 12.26 4.27
N VAL A 84 24.47 11.57 3.93
CA VAL A 84 24.12 10.30 4.60
C VAL A 84 23.86 9.29 3.50
N MET A 85 24.95 8.81 2.89
CA MET A 85 25.04 7.55 2.17
C MET A 85 26.53 7.17 2.12
N ASP A 86 27.05 6.68 3.25
CA ASP A 86 28.25 5.86 3.23
C ASP A 86 28.20 4.91 4.44
N GLY A 87 27.65 3.74 4.20
CA GLY A 87 27.40 2.71 5.20
C GLY A 87 27.38 1.32 4.59
N LEU A 88 28.22 1.06 3.59
CA LEU A 88 28.41 -0.26 2.95
C LEU A 88 29.88 -0.44 2.57
N SER A 89 30.78 -0.62 3.54
CA SER A 89 32.18 -0.99 3.26
C SER A 89 32.77 -2.03 4.21
N LEU A 90 31.99 -3.05 4.59
CA LEU A 90 32.50 -4.21 5.36
C LEU A 90 32.59 -5.51 4.55
N LEU A 91 32.58 -5.44 3.21
CA LEU A 91 32.86 -6.57 2.32
C LEU A 91 33.95 -6.21 1.31
N ASN A 92 35.20 -6.03 1.76
CA ASN A 92 36.32 -6.38 0.89
C ASN A 92 37.62 -6.56 1.68
N PRO A 93 38.07 -7.81 1.86
CA PRO A 93 39.46 -8.05 1.53
C PRO A 93 39.64 -9.40 0.83
N LEU A 94 39.09 -9.58 -0.38
CA LEU A 94 39.53 -10.68 -1.26
C LEU A 94 39.40 -10.27 -2.73
N GLY A 95 40.54 -9.88 -3.30
CA GLY A 95 40.81 -9.95 -4.73
C GLY A 95 40.07 -8.95 -5.60
N THR A 96 40.77 -8.41 -6.59
CA THR A 96 40.17 -7.69 -7.71
C THR A 96 39.04 -8.53 -8.30
N THR A 97 37.79 -8.20 -7.99
CA THR A 97 36.62 -8.82 -8.62
C THR A 97 36.70 -8.54 -10.10
N THR A 98 37.11 -9.54 -10.88
CA THR A 98 36.91 -9.56 -12.33
C THR A 98 35.41 -9.54 -12.56
N LEU A 99 34.84 -8.34 -12.64
CA LEU A 99 33.46 -8.15 -13.06
C LEU A 99 33.33 -8.79 -14.45
N VAL A 100 32.37 -9.70 -14.62
CA VAL A 100 32.06 -10.26 -15.94
C VAL A 100 31.58 -9.11 -16.82
N LYS A 101 32.46 -8.61 -17.70
CA LYS A 101 32.20 -7.40 -18.51
C LYS A 101 31.17 -7.63 -19.63
N THR A 102 31.02 -8.88 -20.07
CA THR A 102 30.13 -9.29 -21.15
C THR A 102 29.22 -10.40 -20.65
N PRO A 103 27.89 -10.26 -20.73
CA PRO A 103 26.94 -11.31 -20.36
C PRO A 103 27.20 -12.63 -21.10
N ALA A 104 26.66 -13.74 -20.59
CA ALA A 104 26.68 -15.02 -21.29
C ALA A 104 25.54 -15.16 -22.32
N PHE A 105 24.46 -14.39 -22.14
CA PHE A 105 23.21 -14.55 -22.87
C PHE A 105 22.76 -13.25 -23.55
N LYS A 106 21.96 -13.43 -24.59
CA LYS A 106 21.22 -12.42 -25.35
C LYS A 106 19.77 -12.90 -25.50
N TYR A 107 18.86 -12.03 -25.93
CA TYR A 107 17.44 -12.34 -26.01
C TYR A 107 16.87 -11.99 -27.37
N LYS A 108 15.93 -12.80 -27.86
CA LYS A 108 15.18 -12.55 -29.08
C LYS A 108 13.69 -12.56 -28.78
N CYS A 109 12.97 -11.55 -29.27
CA CYS A 109 11.50 -11.55 -29.19
C CYS A 109 10.93 -12.61 -30.14
N THR A 110 10.23 -13.61 -29.60
CA THR A 110 9.59 -14.69 -30.35
C THR A 110 8.20 -14.92 -29.78
N ASN A 111 7.15 -14.79 -30.60
CA ASN A 111 5.75 -14.91 -30.16
C ASN A 111 5.44 -14.05 -28.92
N ASP A 112 5.84 -12.77 -28.96
CA ASP A 112 5.65 -11.80 -27.87
C ASP A 112 6.34 -12.16 -26.55
N GLN A 113 7.32 -13.08 -26.58
CA GLN A 113 8.11 -13.49 -25.42
C GLN A 113 9.61 -13.30 -25.64
N CYS A 114 10.33 -12.96 -24.58
CA CYS A 114 11.78 -12.84 -24.59
C CYS A 114 12.45 -14.20 -24.42
N VAL A 115 12.92 -14.79 -25.52
CA VAL A 115 13.58 -16.10 -25.52
C VAL A 115 15.08 -15.93 -25.38
N GLN A 116 15.65 -16.56 -24.35
CA GLN A 116 17.08 -16.54 -24.07
C GLN A 116 17.87 -17.31 -25.14
N GLN A 117 19.03 -16.78 -25.52
CA GLN A 117 19.99 -17.39 -26.43
C GLN A 117 21.41 -17.20 -25.91
N ASN A 118 22.29 -18.15 -26.21
CA ASN A 118 23.71 -18.00 -25.89
C ASN A 118 24.37 -16.95 -26.78
N LEU A 119 25.23 -16.12 -26.20
CA LEU A 119 26.22 -15.39 -26.98
C LEU A 119 27.24 -16.41 -27.53
N THR A 120 27.59 -16.26 -28.81
CA THR A 120 28.66 -17.06 -29.42
C THR A 120 30.01 -16.68 -28.82
N LYS A 121 31.03 -17.52 -29.04
CA LYS A 121 32.40 -17.19 -28.62
C LYS A 121 32.86 -15.87 -29.24
N ASP A 122 32.61 -15.68 -30.53
CA ASP A 122 33.03 -14.48 -31.25
C ASP A 122 32.30 -13.24 -30.73
N GLU A 123 30.98 -13.32 -30.50
CA GLU A 123 30.21 -12.21 -29.90
C GLU A 123 30.74 -11.80 -28.52
N ARG A 124 31.26 -12.76 -27.74
CA ARG A 124 31.88 -12.47 -26.44
C ARG A 124 33.26 -11.84 -26.55
N THR A 125 34.02 -12.16 -27.60
CA THR A 125 35.43 -11.73 -27.73
C THR A 125 35.61 -10.46 -28.56
N THR A 126 34.77 -10.20 -29.55
CA THR A 126 34.94 -9.05 -30.47
C THR A 126 34.22 -7.79 -30.01
N GLY A 127 33.19 -7.88 -29.16
CA GLY A 127 32.40 -6.72 -28.72
C GLY A 127 31.56 -6.04 -29.83
N THR A 128 31.67 -6.50 -31.08
CA THR A 128 30.89 -6.13 -32.28
C THR A 128 30.36 -7.45 -32.88
N THR A 129 29.10 -7.67 -33.20
CA THR A 129 27.93 -6.82 -33.50
C THR A 129 26.70 -7.45 -32.85
N LEU A 130 26.08 -6.76 -31.90
CA LEU A 130 24.70 -7.04 -31.44
C LEU A 130 23.68 -6.42 -32.43
N GLY A 131 23.95 -6.58 -33.73
CA GLY A 131 23.20 -5.97 -34.81
C GLY A 131 22.79 -7.04 -35.81
N GLY A 132 21.53 -7.47 -35.71
CA GLY A 132 20.90 -8.48 -36.56
C GLY A 132 19.69 -9.12 -35.87
N ASP A 133 18.56 -9.19 -36.59
CA ASP A 133 17.33 -9.95 -36.27
C ASP A 133 16.76 -9.90 -34.83
N GLY A 134 16.70 -8.70 -34.23
CA GLY A 134 15.96 -8.49 -32.97
C GLY A 134 16.62 -9.11 -31.73
N ILE A 135 17.94 -9.32 -31.76
CA ILE A 135 18.74 -9.85 -30.66
C ILE A 135 19.27 -8.70 -29.77
N ILE A 136 18.90 -8.69 -28.49
CA ILE A 136 19.07 -7.56 -27.55
C ILE A 136 19.27 -8.05 -26.10
N SER A 137 19.52 -7.14 -25.16
CA SER A 137 19.58 -7.50 -23.72
C SER A 137 18.19 -7.85 -23.19
N LEU A 138 18.12 -8.53 -22.03
CA LEU A 138 16.85 -8.90 -21.39
C LEU A 138 15.94 -7.67 -21.23
N ARG A 139 16.44 -6.60 -20.62
CA ARG A 139 15.67 -5.38 -20.33
C ARG A 139 15.18 -4.67 -21.59
N VAL A 140 16.01 -4.62 -22.64
CA VAL A 140 15.59 -4.04 -23.92
C VAL A 140 14.52 -4.92 -24.55
N CYS A 141 14.64 -6.25 -24.47
CA CYS A 141 13.59 -7.15 -24.92
C CYS A 141 12.30 -6.96 -24.13
N GLU A 142 12.36 -6.88 -22.80
CA GLU A 142 11.20 -6.63 -21.93
C GLU A 142 10.50 -5.30 -22.27
N MET A 143 11.23 -4.26 -22.67
CA MET A 143 10.65 -2.99 -23.10
C MET A 143 9.94 -3.05 -24.45
N THR A 144 10.44 -3.86 -25.39
CA THR A 144 10.02 -3.81 -26.80
C THR A 144 9.23 -5.03 -27.26
N CYS A 145 9.31 -6.17 -26.59
CA CYS A 145 8.63 -7.39 -27.02
C CYS A 145 7.17 -7.44 -26.55
N GLY A 146 6.26 -7.88 -27.43
CA GLY A 146 4.84 -8.06 -27.12
C GLY A 146 4.17 -6.79 -26.60
N ASN A 147 3.55 -6.89 -25.43
CA ASN A 147 2.90 -5.77 -24.75
C ASN A 147 3.87 -4.81 -24.04
N GLY A 148 5.18 -5.10 -24.07
CA GLY A 148 6.19 -4.37 -23.32
C GLY A 148 6.12 -4.62 -21.80
N SER A 149 6.87 -3.81 -21.05
CA SER A 149 7.07 -3.98 -19.60
C SER A 149 6.36 -2.92 -18.74
N MET A 150 5.42 -2.18 -19.29
CA MET A 150 4.72 -1.14 -18.53
C MET A 150 3.75 -1.75 -17.51
N LEU A 151 3.77 -1.23 -16.28
CA LEU A 151 2.84 -1.55 -15.21
C LEU A 151 2.51 -0.27 -14.40
N PRO A 152 1.25 0.17 -14.35
CA PRO A 152 0.10 -0.31 -15.13
C PRO A 152 0.31 -0.19 -16.64
N LEU A 153 -0.27 -1.12 -17.39
CA LEU A 153 -0.45 -1.00 -18.84
C LEU A 153 -1.39 0.17 -19.14
N PRO A 154 -1.09 0.97 -20.19
CA PRO A 154 -1.98 2.03 -20.62
C PRO A 154 -3.32 1.52 -21.17
N GLN A 155 -4.33 2.41 -21.18
CA GLN A 155 -5.62 2.16 -21.85
C GLN A 155 -5.42 1.83 -23.33
N THR A 156 -4.63 2.64 -24.03
CA THR A 156 -4.22 2.38 -25.41
C THR A 156 -2.76 2.73 -25.62
N TYR A 157 -2.05 1.86 -26.32
CA TYR A 157 -0.65 2.08 -26.69
C TYR A 157 -0.32 1.34 -27.99
N SER A 158 0.72 1.81 -28.68
CA SER A 158 1.20 1.19 -29.91
C SER A 158 2.73 1.15 -29.94
N LEU A 159 3.26 -0.06 -29.80
CA LEU A 159 4.67 -0.39 -29.99
C LEU A 159 4.84 -1.00 -31.39
N LYS A 160 4.83 -0.18 -32.44
CA LYS A 160 5.00 -0.66 -33.83
C LYS A 160 6.49 -0.86 -34.12
N ASN A 161 6.91 -2.09 -34.39
CA ASN A 161 8.32 -2.45 -34.66
C ASN A 161 9.29 -1.77 -33.68
N PRO A 162 9.09 -1.95 -32.37
CA PRO A 162 9.73 -1.13 -31.35
C PRO A 162 11.26 -1.33 -31.35
N ASP A 163 11.97 -0.26 -31.67
CA ASP A 163 13.42 -0.14 -31.54
C ASP A 163 13.78 0.74 -30.32
N THR A 164 15.06 0.88 -30.02
CA THR A 164 15.55 1.75 -28.96
C THR A 164 16.67 2.68 -29.41
N VAL A 165 16.77 3.84 -28.77
CA VAL A 165 17.87 4.80 -28.94
C VAL A 165 18.67 4.91 -27.64
N ALA A 166 19.99 5.07 -27.75
CA ALA A 166 20.84 5.34 -26.60
C ALA A 166 20.58 6.77 -26.09
N VAL A 167 20.31 6.92 -24.78
CA VAL A 167 19.99 8.21 -24.17
C VAL A 167 20.83 8.49 -22.92
N ASN A 168 21.21 9.75 -22.75
CA ASN A 168 21.89 10.21 -21.54
C ASN A 168 20.87 10.65 -20.49
N VAL A 169 20.67 9.79 -19.50
CA VAL A 169 19.72 10.00 -18.38
C VAL A 169 20.02 11.19 -17.49
N ASP A 170 21.22 11.76 -17.53
CA ASP A 170 21.57 12.98 -16.80
C ASP A 170 21.20 14.27 -17.56
N SER A 171 20.75 14.14 -18.82
CA SER A 171 20.60 15.27 -19.74
C SER A 171 19.21 15.40 -20.35
N PHE A 172 18.18 14.81 -19.73
CA PHE A 172 16.79 15.01 -20.16
C PHE A 172 16.42 16.49 -20.04
N LYS A 173 15.98 17.09 -21.14
CA LYS A 173 15.58 18.51 -21.19
C LYS A 173 14.08 18.62 -21.19
N HIS A 174 13.54 19.54 -20.40
CA HIS A 174 12.11 19.78 -20.31
C HIS A 174 11.76 21.14 -20.95
N GLN A 175 10.84 21.13 -21.90
CA GLN A 175 10.22 22.30 -22.51
C GLN A 175 8.72 22.21 -22.24
N VAL A 176 8.26 22.84 -21.15
CA VAL A 176 6.88 22.72 -20.69
C VAL A 176 6.15 24.05 -20.85
N THR A 177 4.95 23.99 -21.42
CA THR A 177 4.03 25.13 -21.53
C THR A 177 2.77 24.87 -20.69
N GLY A 178 2.30 25.89 -19.98
CA GLY A 178 1.18 25.77 -19.02
C GLY A 178 1.55 25.04 -17.71
N GLY A 179 0.54 24.77 -16.88
CA GLY A 179 0.73 24.21 -15.54
C GLY A 179 1.22 25.22 -14.49
N ASP A 180 1.13 24.84 -13.22
CA ASP A 180 1.76 25.59 -12.13
C ASP A 180 3.28 25.44 -12.20
N ALA A 181 4.00 26.54 -12.44
CA ALA A 181 5.43 26.51 -12.71
C ALA A 181 6.27 25.90 -11.58
N THR A 182 5.86 26.11 -10.32
CA THR A 182 6.62 25.61 -9.16
C THR A 182 6.43 24.10 -9.00
N LEU A 183 5.20 23.61 -9.11
CA LEU A 183 4.90 22.19 -9.04
C LEU A 183 5.49 21.44 -10.24
N VAL A 184 5.38 22.00 -11.44
CA VAL A 184 6.02 21.47 -12.65
C VAL A 184 7.53 21.32 -12.45
N ALA A 185 8.23 22.37 -11.96
CA ALA A 185 9.67 22.29 -11.70
C ALA A 185 10.03 21.18 -10.70
N LYS A 186 9.27 21.05 -9.60
CA LYS A 186 9.48 19.98 -8.61
C LYS A 186 9.29 18.59 -9.21
N MET A 187 8.28 18.39 -10.06
CA MET A 187 8.05 17.12 -10.76
C MET A 187 9.18 16.79 -11.76
N GLN A 188 9.72 17.79 -12.45
CA GLN A 188 10.88 17.62 -13.32
C GLN A 188 12.12 17.20 -12.52
N THR A 189 12.38 17.84 -11.37
CA THR A 189 13.47 17.46 -10.47
C THR A 189 13.32 16.01 -10.00
N ALA A 190 12.11 15.61 -9.58
CA ALA A 190 11.85 14.24 -9.17
C ALA A 190 12.07 13.23 -10.31
N PHE A 191 11.58 13.53 -11.51
CA PHE A 191 11.80 12.69 -12.69
C PHE A 191 13.30 12.54 -13.04
N ASN A 192 14.06 13.64 -13.02
CA ASN A 192 15.49 13.62 -13.31
C ASN A 192 16.29 12.84 -12.26
N ALA A 193 15.93 12.95 -10.99
CA ALA A 193 16.55 12.15 -9.93
C ALA A 193 16.31 10.64 -10.14
N ASP A 194 15.07 10.26 -10.52
CA ASP A 194 14.74 8.88 -10.86
C ASP A 194 15.53 8.38 -12.09
N MET A 195 15.68 9.19 -13.13
CA MET A 195 16.49 8.85 -14.31
C MET A 195 17.97 8.68 -13.97
N ALA A 196 18.54 9.59 -13.18
CA ALA A 196 19.91 9.48 -12.71
C ALA A 196 20.13 8.23 -11.85
N SER A 197 19.15 7.85 -11.01
CA SER A 197 19.24 6.68 -10.13
C SER A 197 19.43 5.37 -10.90
N LYS A 198 18.92 5.25 -12.12
CA LYS A 198 19.06 4.02 -12.93
C LYS A 198 20.51 3.72 -13.32
N LYS A 199 21.44 4.68 -13.17
CA LYS A 199 22.88 4.45 -13.37
C LYS A 199 23.48 3.44 -12.39
N THR A 200 22.82 3.15 -11.27
CA THR A 200 23.24 2.08 -10.34
C THR A 200 23.23 0.70 -11.01
N LEU A 201 22.44 0.51 -12.07
CA LEU A 201 22.40 -0.72 -12.88
C LEU A 201 23.66 -0.89 -13.75
N ALA A 202 24.39 0.18 -14.04
CA ALA A 202 25.55 0.20 -14.94
C ALA A 202 26.84 -0.27 -14.26
N LEU A 203 26.80 -1.43 -13.60
CA LEU A 203 27.98 -2.03 -12.95
C LEU A 203 29.11 -2.24 -13.98
N GLY A 204 30.28 -1.70 -13.67
CA GLY A 204 31.44 -1.70 -14.56
C GLY A 204 31.51 -0.52 -15.52
N GLY A 205 30.55 0.41 -15.52
CA GLY A 205 30.59 1.69 -16.24
C GLY A 205 29.72 1.77 -17.50
N ILE A 206 29.47 2.98 -17.97
CA ILE A 206 28.70 3.28 -19.19
C ILE A 206 29.69 3.42 -20.36
N ALA A 207 29.47 2.68 -21.46
CA ALA A 207 30.36 2.71 -22.63
C ALA A 207 30.11 3.94 -23.53
N ASP A 208 28.85 4.32 -23.68
CA ASP A 208 28.41 5.53 -24.38
C ASP A 208 27.24 6.13 -23.59
N ALA A 209 27.33 7.42 -23.29
CA ALA A 209 26.30 8.14 -22.56
C ALA A 209 25.00 8.25 -23.38
N GLY A 210 25.07 8.18 -24.71
CA GLY A 210 23.92 8.37 -25.59
C GLY A 210 23.51 9.83 -25.76
N GLN A 211 22.38 10.06 -26.41
CA GLN A 211 21.90 11.40 -26.77
C GLN A 211 21.02 12.02 -25.68
N SER A 212 20.97 13.35 -25.61
CA SER A 212 19.99 14.06 -24.78
C SER A 212 18.58 13.90 -25.36
N ALA A 213 17.64 13.45 -24.53
CA ALA A 213 16.22 13.41 -24.89
C ALA A 213 15.55 14.74 -24.51
N THR A 214 14.63 15.22 -25.36
CA THR A 214 13.86 16.44 -25.12
C THR A 214 12.40 16.10 -24.90
N ILE A 215 11.88 16.45 -23.72
CA ILE A 215 10.47 16.36 -23.35
C ILE A 215 9.80 17.69 -23.67
N VAL A 216 8.91 17.71 -24.67
CA VAL A 216 8.07 18.84 -25.04
C VAL A 216 6.67 18.58 -24.50
N ALA A 217 6.23 19.35 -23.51
CA ALA A 217 4.95 19.13 -22.85
C ALA A 217 4.02 20.35 -22.92
N THR A 218 2.73 20.08 -23.10
CA THR A 218 1.65 21.07 -22.97
C THR A 218 0.68 20.63 -21.87
N ILE A 219 0.57 21.45 -20.83
CA ILE A 219 -0.37 21.27 -19.72
C ILE A 219 -1.48 22.31 -19.89
N GLN A 220 -2.73 21.87 -20.04
CA GLN A 220 -3.81 22.77 -20.44
C GLN A 220 -4.26 23.70 -19.32
N SER A 221 -4.30 23.21 -18.08
CA SER A 221 -4.70 23.97 -16.90
C SER A 221 -3.50 24.43 -16.07
N THR A 222 -3.60 25.63 -15.48
CA THR A 222 -2.68 26.09 -14.43
C THR A 222 -3.15 25.70 -13.02
N ASP A 223 -4.33 25.08 -12.89
CA ASP A 223 -4.84 24.59 -11.61
C ASP A 223 -3.99 23.41 -11.11
N ALA A 224 -3.46 23.56 -9.90
CA ALA A 224 -2.67 22.57 -9.17
C ALA A 224 -3.46 21.94 -8.01
N SER A 225 -4.79 22.06 -8.02
CA SER A 225 -5.66 21.35 -7.09
C SER A 225 -5.63 19.84 -7.35
N LEU A 226 -5.44 19.06 -6.29
CA LEU A 226 -5.46 17.60 -6.33
C LEU A 226 -6.66 17.12 -5.52
N GLY A 227 -7.70 16.67 -6.22
CA GLY A 227 -8.93 16.18 -5.64
C GLY A 227 -9.46 14.97 -6.43
N GLN A 228 -10.64 14.47 -6.05
CA GLN A 228 -11.19 13.22 -6.57
C GLN A 228 -11.61 13.37 -8.03
N GLN A 229 -11.91 14.61 -8.43
CA GLN A 229 -12.34 14.96 -9.78
C GLN A 229 -11.19 15.47 -10.66
N THR A 230 -9.96 15.46 -10.17
CA THR A 230 -8.78 15.86 -10.97
C THR A 230 -8.64 14.95 -12.19
N ASP A 231 -8.54 15.55 -13.37
CA ASP A 231 -8.29 14.81 -14.61
C ASP A 231 -6.83 14.36 -14.67
N GLU A 232 -6.63 13.04 -14.66
CA GLU A 232 -5.33 12.37 -14.64
C GLU A 232 -4.93 11.82 -16.02
N SER A 233 -5.69 12.11 -17.08
CA SER A 233 -5.43 11.63 -18.43
C SER A 233 -4.21 12.31 -19.08
N TYR A 234 -3.57 11.60 -20.01
CA TYR A 234 -2.47 12.15 -20.80
C TYR A 234 -2.32 11.43 -22.14
N GLU A 235 -1.67 12.11 -23.08
CA GLU A 235 -1.09 11.52 -24.28
C GLU A 235 0.43 11.65 -24.24
N LEU A 236 1.14 10.57 -24.56
CA LEU A 236 2.60 10.54 -24.67
C LEU A 236 2.99 9.93 -26.03
N LYS A 237 3.87 10.61 -26.75
CA LYS A 237 4.45 10.12 -28.00
C LYS A 237 5.96 10.23 -27.95
N ILE A 238 6.66 9.15 -28.31
CA ILE A 238 8.11 9.17 -28.52
C ILE A 238 8.39 9.04 -30.01
N ALA A 239 9.29 9.89 -30.51
CA ALA A 239 9.84 9.83 -31.87
C ALA A 239 11.34 10.14 -31.80
N GLY A 240 12.16 9.08 -31.87
CA GLY A 240 13.60 9.18 -31.63
C GLY A 240 13.90 9.65 -30.21
N THR A 241 14.59 10.78 -30.07
CA THR A 241 14.92 11.41 -28.78
C THR A 241 13.94 12.50 -28.35
N THR A 242 12.86 12.73 -29.11
CA THR A 242 11.82 13.69 -28.76
C THR A 242 10.64 12.97 -28.11
N VAL A 243 10.24 13.43 -26.93
CA VAL A 243 9.07 12.96 -26.19
C VAL A 243 8.05 14.10 -26.16
N THR A 244 6.87 13.91 -26.74
CA THR A 244 5.77 14.87 -26.72
C THR A 244 4.73 14.42 -25.70
N ILE A 245 4.34 15.31 -24.77
CA ILE A 245 3.32 15.05 -23.76
C ILE A 245 2.21 16.10 -23.86
N THR A 246 0.96 15.68 -23.84
CA THR A 246 -0.19 16.58 -23.65
C THR A 246 -1.03 16.07 -22.49
N ALA A 247 -1.41 16.95 -21.57
CA ALA A 247 -2.22 16.59 -20.42
C ALA A 247 -3.19 17.74 -20.03
N PRO A 248 -4.43 17.43 -19.60
CA PRO A 248 -5.34 18.46 -19.09
C PRO A 248 -4.82 19.16 -17.83
N THR A 249 -4.19 18.39 -16.93
CA THR A 249 -3.64 18.89 -15.67
C THR A 249 -2.17 18.51 -15.50
N VAL A 250 -1.53 19.13 -14.50
CA VAL A 250 -0.16 18.78 -14.09
C VAL A 250 -0.02 17.32 -13.65
N TYR A 251 -1.10 16.69 -13.18
CA TYR A 251 -1.10 15.30 -12.72
C TYR A 251 -1.10 14.30 -13.88
N GLY A 252 -1.79 14.60 -14.99
CA GLY A 252 -1.64 13.86 -16.24
C GLY A 252 -0.20 13.92 -16.78
N TYR A 253 0.43 15.11 -16.73
CA TYR A 253 1.85 15.27 -17.09
C TYR A 253 2.77 14.38 -16.23
N ARG A 254 2.53 14.35 -14.92
CA ARG A 254 3.25 13.51 -13.98
C ARG A 254 3.05 12.01 -14.25
N HIS A 255 1.85 11.57 -14.61
CA HIS A 255 1.57 10.19 -15.05
C HIS A 255 2.31 9.83 -16.33
N ALA A 256 2.38 10.76 -17.29
CA ALA A 256 3.16 10.60 -18.51
C ALA A 256 4.66 10.42 -18.22
N LEU A 257 5.22 11.20 -17.29
CA LEU A 257 6.59 11.03 -16.83
C LEU A 257 6.81 9.65 -16.19
N ALA A 258 5.91 9.19 -15.32
CA ALA A 258 6.00 7.85 -14.72
C ALA A 258 5.99 6.74 -15.80
N THR A 259 5.21 6.89 -16.86
CA THR A 259 5.24 5.98 -18.01
C THR A 259 6.57 6.07 -18.77
N LEU A 260 7.08 7.27 -19.04
CA LEU A 260 8.38 7.46 -19.69
C LEU A 260 9.53 6.78 -18.92
N GLN A 261 9.51 6.83 -17.59
CA GLN A 261 10.52 6.18 -16.74
C GLN A 261 10.59 4.66 -16.98
N GLN A 262 9.48 4.01 -17.34
CA GLN A 262 9.42 2.58 -17.62
C GLN A 262 9.84 2.24 -19.06
N LEU A 263 9.91 3.25 -19.93
CA LEU A 263 10.36 3.17 -21.31
C LEU A 263 11.84 3.53 -21.49
N VAL A 264 12.58 3.65 -20.38
CA VAL A 264 14.04 3.85 -20.32
C VAL A 264 14.66 2.78 -19.41
N ASP A 265 15.59 1.98 -19.92
CA ASP A 265 16.25 0.94 -19.12
C ASP A 265 17.69 0.65 -19.58
N TRP A 266 18.42 -0.09 -18.75
CA TRP A 266 19.82 -0.41 -19.00
C TRP A 266 19.99 -1.54 -20.01
N CYS A 267 20.87 -1.35 -20.98
CA CYS A 267 21.33 -2.41 -21.88
C CYS A 267 22.75 -2.81 -21.50
N ASP A 268 22.89 -3.95 -20.83
CA ASP A 268 24.18 -4.51 -20.41
C ASP A 268 25.05 -4.99 -21.57
N LEU A 269 24.44 -5.43 -22.68
CA LEU A 269 25.15 -5.86 -23.89
C LEU A 269 25.86 -4.70 -24.60
N THR A 270 25.17 -3.56 -24.76
CA THR A 270 25.77 -2.35 -25.36
C THR A 270 26.39 -1.42 -24.31
N ARG A 271 26.15 -1.68 -23.02
CA ARG A 271 26.57 -0.90 -21.86
C ARG A 271 26.13 0.57 -21.95
N THR A 272 24.87 0.78 -22.29
CA THR A 272 24.25 2.11 -22.42
C THR A 272 22.83 2.11 -21.89
N MET A 273 22.31 3.29 -21.55
CA MET A 273 20.90 3.48 -21.23
C MET A 273 20.10 3.61 -22.54
N ARG A 274 18.98 2.89 -22.65
CA ARG A 274 18.17 2.78 -23.87
C ARG A 274 16.75 3.26 -23.60
N MET A 275 16.21 4.07 -24.50
CA MET A 275 14.81 4.50 -24.52
C MET A 275 14.10 3.91 -25.72
N VAL A 276 12.83 3.51 -25.60
CA VAL A 276 12.00 3.13 -26.76
C VAL A 276 11.98 4.26 -27.78
N ALA A 277 12.30 3.97 -29.03
CA ALA A 277 12.47 4.97 -30.09
C ALA A 277 11.14 5.46 -30.68
N THR A 278 10.09 4.64 -30.64
CA THR A 278 8.76 5.00 -31.13
C THR A 278 7.67 4.33 -30.30
N VAL A 279 6.83 5.14 -29.68
CA VAL A 279 5.61 4.69 -29.03
C VAL A 279 4.57 5.80 -29.08
N THR A 280 3.29 5.44 -29.13
CA THR A 280 2.18 6.35 -28.84
C THR A 280 1.34 5.74 -27.73
N VAL A 281 1.04 6.53 -26.71
CA VAL A 281 0.27 6.17 -25.52
C VAL A 281 -0.84 7.20 -25.36
N LYS A 282 -2.08 6.74 -25.18
CA LYS A 282 -3.19 7.55 -24.67
C LYS A 282 -3.79 6.83 -23.49
N ASP A 283 -3.84 7.51 -22.36
CA ASP A 283 -3.99 6.82 -21.08
C ASP A 283 -4.75 7.66 -20.06
N SER A 284 -5.49 6.97 -19.20
CA SER A 284 -6.31 7.53 -18.14
C SER A 284 -6.68 6.42 -17.14
N PRO A 285 -6.88 6.74 -15.85
CA PRO A 285 -7.30 5.74 -14.89
C PRO A 285 -8.75 5.30 -15.11
N ALA A 286 -9.04 4.03 -14.84
CA ALA A 286 -10.39 3.48 -14.82
C ALA A 286 -11.18 3.93 -13.58
N TYR A 287 -10.48 4.11 -12.45
CA TYR A 287 -11.06 4.56 -11.18
C TYR A 287 -10.34 5.80 -10.63
N LYS A 288 -11.10 6.71 -10.03
CA LYS A 288 -10.58 7.98 -9.50
C LYS A 288 -9.83 7.82 -8.18
N HIS A 289 -10.18 6.80 -7.39
CA HIS A 289 -9.59 6.53 -6.08
C HIS A 289 -8.78 5.23 -6.09
N ARG A 290 -7.46 5.34 -5.94
CA ARG A 290 -6.52 4.21 -6.09
C ARG A 290 -5.54 4.25 -4.93
N GLY A 291 -6.00 3.75 -3.79
CA GLY A 291 -5.37 4.05 -2.52
C GLY A 291 -4.65 2.91 -1.83
N ILE A 292 -3.86 3.31 -0.84
CA ILE A 292 -3.32 2.44 0.21
C ILE A 292 -3.68 3.10 1.53
N LEU A 293 -4.40 2.40 2.39
CA LEU A 293 -4.53 2.72 3.80
C LEU A 293 -3.30 2.21 4.53
N LEU A 294 -2.63 3.13 5.23
CA LEU A 294 -1.53 2.83 6.12
C LEU A 294 -1.95 3.19 7.55
N ASP A 295 -2.11 2.15 8.38
CA ASP A 295 -2.20 2.33 9.82
C ASP A 295 -0.83 2.71 10.37
N SER A 296 -0.84 3.78 11.14
CA SER A 296 0.33 4.39 11.73
C SER A 296 0.18 4.61 13.23
N ALA A 297 -0.88 4.04 13.80
CA ALA A 297 -1.27 4.10 15.19
C ALA A 297 -0.97 2.79 15.93
N ARG A 298 -1.38 1.61 15.43
CA ARG A 298 -1.09 0.33 16.13
C ARG A 298 0.41 0.05 16.23
N ASN A 299 1.17 0.41 15.20
CA ASN A 299 2.62 0.53 15.26
C ASN A 299 3.08 1.81 14.53
N PHE A 300 4.03 2.53 15.15
CA PHE A 300 4.53 3.78 14.59
C PHE A 300 5.30 3.57 13.28
N ILE A 301 4.98 4.38 12.26
CA ILE A 301 5.64 4.35 10.95
C ILE A 301 6.36 5.69 10.70
N PRO A 302 7.70 5.71 10.62
CA PRO A 302 8.43 6.97 10.41
C PRO A 302 8.09 7.66 9.07
N ILE A 303 8.07 9.00 9.07
CA ILE A 303 7.85 9.85 7.88
C ILE A 303 8.73 9.46 6.67
N PRO A 304 10.03 9.12 6.82
CA PRO A 304 10.83 8.65 5.70
C PRO A 304 10.29 7.40 5.00
N ASN A 305 9.70 6.46 5.75
CA ASN A 305 9.05 5.27 5.19
C ASN A 305 7.80 5.67 4.39
N MET A 306 6.98 6.58 4.92
CA MET A 306 5.80 7.10 4.22
C MET A 306 6.18 7.82 2.92
N LYS A 307 7.26 8.62 2.91
CA LYS A 307 7.77 9.25 1.68
C LYS A 307 8.22 8.24 0.64
N ARG A 308 8.92 7.16 1.05
CA ARG A 308 9.33 6.10 0.11
C ARG A 308 8.13 5.33 -0.44
N LEU A 309 7.10 5.11 0.38
CA LEU A 309 5.81 4.57 -0.06
C LEU A 309 5.16 5.48 -1.12
N ILE A 310 5.00 6.78 -0.83
CA ILE A 310 4.44 7.78 -1.75
C ILE A 310 5.18 7.84 -3.09
N LEU A 311 6.53 7.85 -3.06
CA LEU A 311 7.35 7.84 -4.26
C LEU A 311 7.02 6.61 -5.13
N THR A 312 6.92 5.44 -4.51
CA THR A 312 6.64 4.17 -5.20
C THR A 312 5.20 4.10 -5.70
N MET A 313 4.24 4.62 -4.94
CA MET A 313 2.84 4.80 -5.35
C MET A 313 2.74 5.66 -6.61
N GLY A 314 3.41 6.83 -6.62
CA GLY A 314 3.46 7.71 -7.77
C GLY A 314 4.03 7.04 -9.02
N ARG A 315 5.10 6.24 -8.89
CA ARG A 315 5.68 5.48 -10.01
C ARG A 315 4.70 4.45 -10.62
N HIS A 316 3.77 3.95 -9.81
CA HIS A 316 2.72 3.00 -10.21
C HIS A 316 1.33 3.64 -10.37
N LYS A 317 1.24 4.98 -10.34
CA LYS A 317 0.01 5.75 -10.54
C LYS A 317 -1.11 5.51 -9.52
N LEU A 318 -0.78 4.98 -8.33
CA LEU A 318 -1.64 5.05 -7.15
C LEU A 318 -1.67 6.50 -6.66
N ASN A 319 -2.83 7.00 -6.24
CA ASN A 319 -3.04 8.43 -6.00
C ASN A 319 -3.64 8.78 -4.64
N VAL A 320 -3.81 7.82 -3.74
CA VAL A 320 -4.32 8.09 -2.38
C VAL A 320 -3.46 7.36 -1.35
N LEU A 321 -2.87 8.11 -0.44
CA LEU A 321 -2.39 7.59 0.84
C LEU A 321 -3.44 7.94 1.88
N HIS A 322 -4.19 6.95 2.32
CA HIS A 322 -5.10 7.08 3.44
C HIS A 322 -4.31 6.81 4.73
N LEU A 323 -4.12 7.84 5.54
CA LEU A 323 -3.39 7.74 6.80
C LEU A 323 -4.38 7.51 7.94
N HIS A 324 -4.40 6.29 8.45
CA HIS A 324 -5.03 5.97 9.72
C HIS A 324 -4.09 6.37 10.85
N MET A 325 -4.32 7.56 11.42
CA MET A 325 -3.32 8.27 12.23
C MET A 325 -3.46 8.04 13.72
N THR A 326 -4.65 7.64 14.18
CA THR A 326 -4.97 7.48 15.60
C THR A 326 -5.83 6.26 15.79
N ASP A 327 -5.61 5.54 16.88
CA ASP A 327 -6.39 4.38 17.26
C ASP A 327 -6.48 4.29 18.80
N SER A 328 -7.22 3.33 19.33
CA SER A 328 -7.21 2.91 20.73
C SER A 328 -5.80 2.78 21.33
N SER A 329 -4.85 2.34 20.49
CA SER A 329 -3.48 2.03 20.87
C SER A 329 -2.55 3.26 20.99
N ALA A 330 -2.78 4.32 20.20
CA ALA A 330 -1.91 5.51 20.19
C ALA A 330 -2.55 6.74 19.54
N PHE A 331 -2.08 7.92 19.97
CA PHE A 331 -2.35 9.23 19.35
C PHE A 331 -1.01 9.93 19.01
N PRO A 332 -0.38 9.57 17.87
CA PRO A 332 0.91 10.13 17.47
C PRO A 332 0.83 11.50 16.76
N LEU A 333 -0.35 11.96 16.31
CA LEU A 333 -0.50 13.24 15.62
C LEU A 333 -0.39 14.44 16.56
N GLU A 334 0.41 15.45 16.19
CA GLU A 334 0.56 16.68 16.96
C GLU A 334 -0.66 17.61 16.83
N ILE A 335 -1.34 17.86 17.97
CA ILE A 335 -2.37 18.88 18.11
C ILE A 335 -1.80 19.99 19.01
N LYS A 336 -1.37 21.10 18.42
CA LYS A 336 -0.60 22.14 19.12
C LYS A 336 -1.42 22.84 20.19
N SER A 337 -2.72 23.04 19.96
CA SER A 337 -3.60 23.64 20.96
C SER A 337 -3.98 22.68 22.09
N GLU A 338 -3.75 21.37 21.92
CA GLU A 338 -4.07 20.36 22.91
C GLU A 338 -2.97 19.29 23.04
N PRO A 339 -1.81 19.63 23.64
CA PRO A 339 -0.66 18.74 23.74
C PRO A 339 -0.91 17.49 24.61
N ARG A 340 -1.99 17.45 25.39
CA ARG A 340 -2.35 16.29 26.23
C ARG A 340 -2.65 15.05 25.39
N PHE A 341 -3.13 15.21 24.14
CA PHE A 341 -3.28 14.09 23.21
C PHE A 341 -1.98 13.30 23.05
N ASN A 342 -0.86 13.98 22.81
CA ASN A 342 0.43 13.31 22.67
C ASN A 342 1.01 12.88 24.03
N GLN A 343 0.87 13.71 25.07
CA GLN A 343 1.37 13.37 26.40
C GLN A 343 0.81 12.03 26.92
N TYR A 344 -0.43 11.72 26.58
CA TYR A 344 -1.13 10.51 26.98
C TYR A 344 -1.27 9.46 25.87
N GLY A 345 -0.88 9.78 24.62
CA GLY A 345 -1.13 8.95 23.44
C GLY A 345 0.12 8.44 22.73
N LEU A 346 1.32 8.96 23.03
CA LEU A 346 2.55 8.50 22.39
C LEU A 346 3.07 7.19 23.00
N TYR A 347 3.58 6.29 22.16
CA TYR A 347 4.38 5.16 22.62
C TYR A 347 5.70 5.61 23.26
N GLN A 348 6.36 6.58 22.62
CA GLN A 348 7.61 7.20 23.07
C GLN A 348 7.62 8.66 22.63
N SER A 349 8.34 9.52 23.35
CA SER A 349 8.37 10.97 23.10
C SER A 349 8.87 11.36 21.70
N ASN A 350 9.58 10.48 21.01
CA ASN A 350 10.08 10.69 19.64
C ASN A 350 9.22 10.01 18.55
N MET A 351 8.13 9.33 18.91
CA MET A 351 7.21 8.65 17.97
C MET A 351 5.99 9.54 17.67
N VAL A 352 6.27 10.78 17.27
CA VAL A 352 5.28 11.84 17.03
C VAL A 352 5.31 12.30 15.57
N TYR A 353 4.13 12.57 15.01
CA TYR A 353 3.98 13.25 13.73
C TYR A 353 3.73 14.74 13.98
N THR A 354 4.79 15.54 13.93
CA THR A 354 4.67 17.00 14.05
C THR A 354 3.91 17.57 12.84
N GLN A 355 3.24 18.70 13.04
CA GLN A 355 2.48 19.31 11.95
C GLN A 355 3.36 19.73 10.78
N ASP A 356 4.59 20.16 11.06
CA ASP A 356 5.54 20.55 10.02
C ASP A 356 5.99 19.34 9.20
N ALA A 357 6.17 18.18 9.85
CA ALA A 357 6.49 16.94 9.16
C ALA A 357 5.32 16.44 8.30
N ILE A 358 4.07 16.59 8.76
CA ILE A 358 2.88 16.26 7.98
C ILE A 358 2.72 17.21 6.79
N LYS A 359 2.89 18.52 6.97
CA LYS A 359 2.82 19.50 5.86
C LYS A 359 3.88 19.20 4.80
N ASP A 360 5.10 18.85 5.22
CA ASP A 360 6.17 18.42 4.32
C ASP A 360 5.84 17.09 3.62
N LEU A 361 5.23 16.12 4.31
CA LEU A 361 4.75 14.87 3.72
C LEU A 361 3.66 15.12 2.66
N VAL A 362 2.67 15.98 2.95
CA VAL A 362 1.58 16.36 2.02
C VAL A 362 2.15 17.08 0.79
N ALA A 363 3.07 18.03 1.00
CA ALA A 363 3.74 18.73 -0.09
C ALA A 363 4.56 17.77 -0.97
N PHE A 364 5.23 16.79 -0.36
CA PHE A 364 5.94 15.73 -1.06
C PHE A 364 4.98 14.84 -1.87
N ALA A 365 3.87 14.41 -1.26
CA ALA A 365 2.83 13.62 -1.91
C ALA A 365 2.26 14.29 -3.17
N LYS A 366 2.03 15.61 -3.09
CA LYS A 366 1.54 16.41 -4.21
C LYS A 366 2.46 16.40 -5.43
N ILE A 367 3.78 16.38 -5.23
CA ILE A 367 4.77 16.24 -6.31
C ILE A 367 4.62 14.88 -7.01
N HIS A 368 4.29 13.84 -6.25
CA HIS A 368 4.11 12.48 -6.75
C HIS A 368 2.67 12.15 -7.19
N GLY A 369 1.76 13.14 -7.18
CA GLY A 369 0.36 12.97 -7.59
C GLY A 369 -0.43 12.10 -6.61
N VAL A 370 -0.04 12.10 -5.34
CA VAL A 370 -0.69 11.33 -4.27
C VAL A 370 -1.39 12.31 -3.34
N ARG A 371 -2.70 12.11 -3.16
CA ARG A 371 -3.50 12.76 -2.12
C ARG A 371 -3.20 12.10 -0.78
N VAL A 372 -3.13 12.89 0.29
CA VAL A 372 -3.04 12.35 1.65
C VAL A 372 -4.36 12.59 2.36
N ILE A 373 -5.12 11.53 2.61
CA ILE A 373 -6.40 11.58 3.30
C ILE A 373 -6.16 11.24 4.77
N PRO A 374 -6.36 12.18 5.72
CA PRO A 374 -6.28 11.86 7.13
C PRO A 374 -7.54 11.13 7.60
N GLU A 375 -7.34 10.20 8.52
CA GLU A 375 -8.38 9.56 9.30
C GLU A 375 -8.17 9.81 10.80
N ILE A 376 -9.24 10.27 11.44
CA ILE A 376 -9.41 10.20 12.89
C ILE A 376 -10.64 9.35 13.12
N ASP A 377 -10.43 8.11 13.53
CA ASP A 377 -11.50 7.14 13.72
C ASP A 377 -12.29 7.44 14.99
N ALA A 378 -13.62 7.44 14.86
CA ALA A 378 -14.55 7.70 15.93
C ALA A 378 -15.95 7.11 15.63
N PRO A 379 -16.71 6.68 16.65
CA PRO A 379 -16.41 6.79 18.08
C PRO A 379 -15.70 5.56 18.67
N ALA A 380 -15.56 4.46 17.92
CA ALA A 380 -14.69 3.36 18.33
C ALA A 380 -13.22 3.76 18.18
N HIS A 381 -12.30 2.80 18.37
CA HIS A 381 -10.87 3.02 18.10
C HIS A 381 -10.29 4.29 18.77
N ALA A 382 -10.77 4.61 19.97
CA ALA A 382 -10.43 5.84 20.67
C ALA A 382 -10.09 5.56 22.14
N GLY A 383 -8.80 5.62 22.46
CA GLY A 383 -8.27 5.19 23.75
C GLY A 383 -7.11 6.05 24.21
N ALA A 384 -5.89 5.61 23.89
CA ALA A 384 -4.68 6.37 24.18
C ALA A 384 -4.77 7.80 23.60
N GLY A 385 -4.42 8.80 24.40
CA GLY A 385 -4.57 10.21 24.07
C GLY A 385 -5.93 10.82 24.47
N TRP A 386 -6.92 10.03 24.90
CA TRP A 386 -8.23 10.54 25.36
C TRP A 386 -8.47 10.35 26.86
N GLN A 387 -7.67 9.51 27.53
CA GLN A 387 -7.88 9.11 28.92
C GLN A 387 -7.60 10.20 29.97
N TRP A 388 -7.08 11.36 29.57
CA TRP A 388 -6.73 12.47 30.47
C TRP A 388 -7.92 13.33 30.90
N GLY A 389 -9.09 13.18 30.28
CA GLY A 389 -10.26 14.03 30.57
C GLY A 389 -10.59 14.22 32.06
N PRO A 390 -10.66 13.14 32.88
CA PRO A 390 -10.95 13.23 34.30
C PRO A 390 -9.92 14.05 35.10
N ASP A 391 -8.62 13.94 34.78
CA ASP A 391 -7.53 14.65 35.46
C ASP A 391 -7.68 16.18 35.35
N PHE A 392 -8.41 16.64 34.34
CA PHE A 392 -8.61 18.06 34.03
C PHE A 392 -10.08 18.51 34.12
N GLY A 393 -10.93 17.71 34.79
CA GLY A 393 -12.31 18.09 35.06
C GLY A 393 -13.24 18.09 33.85
N LEU A 394 -12.88 17.40 32.76
CA LEU A 394 -13.72 17.24 31.57
C LEU A 394 -14.59 15.98 31.61
N GLY A 395 -14.54 15.21 32.70
CA GLY A 395 -15.17 13.91 32.81
C GLY A 395 -14.52 12.86 31.90
N GLU A 396 -15.16 11.69 31.80
CA GLU A 396 -14.69 10.60 30.94
C GLU A 396 -14.91 10.96 29.46
N LEU A 397 -13.81 11.11 28.71
CA LEU A 397 -13.84 11.36 27.26
C LEU A 397 -13.86 10.06 26.45
N THR A 398 -13.23 9.00 26.98
CA THR A 398 -13.26 7.63 26.45
C THR A 398 -13.81 6.68 27.51
N LEU A 399 -14.42 5.60 27.05
CA LEU A 399 -15.05 4.54 27.82
C LEU A 399 -14.36 3.21 27.53
N CYS A 400 -14.36 2.32 28.51
CA CYS A 400 -13.78 0.97 28.42
C CYS A 400 -12.29 0.95 28.05
N TRP A 401 -11.60 2.08 28.16
CA TRP A 401 -10.20 2.18 27.77
C TRP A 401 -9.35 1.19 28.55
N ALA A 402 -8.58 0.36 27.83
CA ALA A 402 -7.68 -0.64 28.39
C ALA A 402 -8.35 -1.61 29.40
N ASN A 403 -9.65 -1.87 29.25
CA ASN A 403 -10.40 -2.76 30.14
C ASN A 403 -9.87 -4.21 30.08
N THR A 404 -9.87 -4.91 31.21
CA THR A 404 -9.40 -6.29 31.34
C THR A 404 -10.37 -7.16 32.16
N PRO A 405 -10.77 -8.35 31.68
CA PRO A 405 -10.45 -8.94 30.38
C PRO A 405 -11.06 -8.12 29.22
N TRP A 406 -10.36 -7.99 28.10
CA TRP A 406 -10.76 -7.10 27.01
C TRP A 406 -11.81 -7.70 26.08
N MET A 407 -11.78 -9.02 25.83
CA MET A 407 -12.67 -9.73 24.89
C MET A 407 -14.19 -9.43 25.04
N PRO A 408 -14.75 -9.20 26.24
CA PRO A 408 -16.16 -8.83 26.37
C PRO A 408 -16.48 -7.40 25.90
N HIS A 409 -15.49 -6.51 25.78
CA HIS A 409 -15.69 -5.07 25.61
C HIS A 409 -15.11 -4.51 24.30
N CYS A 410 -14.41 -5.31 23.50
CA CYS A 410 -13.88 -4.92 22.19
C CYS A 410 -13.40 -6.13 21.38
N LEU A 411 -13.18 -5.93 20.08
CA LEU A 411 -12.63 -6.93 19.15
C LEU A 411 -11.11 -7.10 19.29
N GLU A 412 -10.40 -6.05 19.69
CA GLU A 412 -8.96 -6.05 19.92
C GLU A 412 -8.54 -5.20 21.12
N ALA A 413 -7.44 -5.56 21.77
CA ALA A 413 -6.89 -4.80 22.89
C ALA A 413 -5.88 -3.73 22.40
N PRO A 414 -5.81 -2.56 23.05
CA PRO A 414 -6.65 -2.12 24.16
C PRO A 414 -8.06 -1.73 23.67
N CYS A 415 -9.09 -2.03 24.46
CA CYS A 415 -10.41 -1.47 24.20
C CYS A 415 -10.39 0.07 24.32
N GLY A 416 -11.38 0.75 23.75
CA GLY A 416 -11.61 2.19 23.94
C GLY A 416 -12.62 2.76 22.94
N GLN A 417 -13.64 3.47 23.44
CA GLN A 417 -14.61 4.18 22.61
C GLN A 417 -14.94 5.55 23.21
N LEU A 418 -15.12 6.57 22.39
CA LEU A 418 -15.51 7.90 22.86
C LEU A 418 -16.84 7.88 23.63
N ASN A 419 -16.89 8.69 24.69
CA ASN A 419 -18.11 8.94 25.43
C ASN A 419 -18.98 9.95 24.67
N THR A 420 -19.89 9.46 23.83
CA THR A 420 -20.72 10.32 22.96
C THR A 420 -21.71 11.20 23.73
N GLN A 421 -21.91 10.96 25.04
CA GLN A 421 -22.74 11.80 25.91
C GLN A 421 -21.96 12.95 26.55
N ASN A 422 -20.64 13.01 26.39
CA ASN A 422 -19.81 14.08 26.91
C ASN A 422 -19.60 15.18 25.86
N ASP A 423 -20.12 16.40 26.11
CA ASP A 423 -20.03 17.51 25.16
C ASP A 423 -18.59 17.93 24.83
N HIS A 424 -17.64 17.74 25.76
CA HIS A 424 -16.23 18.05 25.54
C HIS A 424 -15.58 17.19 24.45
N VAL A 425 -16.11 15.98 24.18
CA VAL A 425 -15.63 15.15 23.06
C VAL A 425 -15.84 15.89 21.73
N TYR A 426 -16.97 16.55 21.54
CA TYR A 426 -17.27 17.26 20.30
C TYR A 426 -16.41 18.52 20.14
N GLU A 427 -16.10 19.22 21.24
CA GLU A 427 -15.22 20.40 21.26
C GLU A 427 -13.78 20.00 20.88
N LEU A 428 -13.32 18.87 21.42
CA LEU A 428 -11.99 18.33 21.16
C LEU A 428 -11.86 17.78 19.73
N LEU A 429 -12.87 17.07 19.22
CA LEU A 429 -12.91 16.67 17.82
C LEU A 429 -12.91 17.87 16.88
N ASP A 430 -13.68 18.93 17.16
CA ASP A 430 -13.63 20.16 16.36
C ASP A 430 -12.25 20.84 16.40
N THR A 431 -11.57 20.77 17.55
CA THR A 431 -10.18 21.25 17.71
C THR A 431 -9.21 20.43 16.85
N ILE A 432 -9.31 19.10 16.88
CA ILE A 432 -8.50 18.20 16.05
C ILE A 432 -8.72 18.51 14.55
N TRP A 433 -9.99 18.54 14.11
CA TRP A 433 -10.32 18.80 12.71
C TRP A 433 -9.91 20.19 12.23
N LYS A 434 -9.96 21.19 13.11
CA LYS A 434 -9.42 22.53 12.82
C LYS A 434 -7.94 22.47 12.47
N GLU A 435 -7.11 21.81 13.29
CA GLU A 435 -5.66 21.74 13.03
C GLU A 435 -5.31 20.81 11.87
N ILE A 436 -6.08 19.73 11.66
CA ILE A 436 -6.00 18.90 10.44
C ILE A 436 -6.24 19.74 9.18
N GLY A 437 -7.19 20.68 9.22
CA GLY A 437 -7.44 21.63 8.13
C GLY A 437 -6.23 22.46 7.72
N ASP A 438 -5.32 22.74 8.65
CA ASP A 438 -4.08 23.49 8.38
C ASP A 438 -2.95 22.60 7.85
N MET A 439 -3.04 21.27 8.07
CA MET A 439 -2.01 20.29 7.69
C MET A 439 -2.28 19.60 6.34
N PHE A 440 -3.55 19.35 6.00
CA PHE A 440 -3.95 18.52 4.86
C PHE A 440 -4.79 19.31 3.84
N ASP A 441 -4.42 19.22 2.56
CA ASP A 441 -5.16 19.85 1.45
C ASP A 441 -6.21 18.93 0.79
N SER A 442 -6.39 17.69 1.28
CA SER A 442 -7.36 16.71 0.76
C SER A 442 -8.81 17.22 0.76
N ASP A 443 -9.55 17.02 -0.32
CA ASP A 443 -10.99 17.32 -0.46
C ASP A 443 -11.91 16.38 0.34
N VAL A 444 -11.36 15.30 0.89
CA VAL A 444 -12.07 14.29 1.70
C VAL A 444 -11.34 14.07 3.02
N TYR A 445 -12.09 13.87 4.10
CA TYR A 445 -11.60 13.35 5.38
C TYR A 445 -12.29 12.03 5.72
N HIS A 446 -11.55 11.07 6.27
CA HIS A 446 -12.12 9.82 6.76
C HIS A 446 -12.44 9.99 8.25
N LEU A 447 -13.67 9.65 8.65
CA LEU A 447 -14.11 9.76 10.05
C LEU A 447 -14.17 8.39 10.76
N GLY A 448 -13.70 7.34 10.09
CA GLY A 448 -13.74 5.97 10.58
C GLY A 448 -15.16 5.44 10.67
N GLY A 449 -15.59 5.10 11.88
CA GLY A 449 -16.97 4.68 12.13
C GLY A 449 -17.21 3.20 11.84
N ASP A 450 -16.22 2.38 12.16
CA ASP A 450 -16.27 0.93 12.24
C ASP A 450 -16.38 0.44 13.68
N GLU A 451 -16.73 -0.83 13.80
CA GLU A 451 -16.57 -1.67 15.01
C GLU A 451 -17.06 -1.09 16.36
N VAL A 452 -18.08 -0.22 16.37
CA VAL A 452 -18.71 0.22 17.62
C VAL A 452 -19.27 -0.99 18.39
N TRP A 453 -18.64 -1.27 19.52
CA TRP A 453 -18.93 -2.38 20.39
C TRP A 453 -19.95 -2.00 21.45
N PHE A 454 -21.20 -2.46 21.28
CA PHE A 454 -22.29 -2.12 22.20
C PHE A 454 -22.09 -2.58 23.65
N PRO A 455 -21.52 -3.77 23.94
CA PRO A 455 -21.27 -4.14 25.34
C PRO A 455 -20.42 -3.13 26.12
N CYS A 456 -19.48 -2.44 25.47
CA CYS A 456 -18.73 -1.35 26.11
C CYS A 456 -19.67 -0.21 26.56
N TRP A 457 -20.62 0.18 25.71
CA TRP A 457 -21.59 1.21 26.04
C TRP A 457 -22.69 0.74 26.99
N GLU A 458 -23.08 -0.52 26.95
CA GLU A 458 -24.04 -1.12 27.87
C GLU A 458 -23.52 -1.08 29.32
N ASP A 459 -22.23 -1.35 29.50
CA ASP A 459 -21.57 -1.33 30.82
C ASP A 459 -21.32 0.09 31.35
N SER A 460 -21.34 1.10 30.48
CA SER A 460 -21.15 2.50 30.87
C SER A 460 -22.45 3.14 31.38
N PRO A 461 -22.50 3.66 32.62
CA PRO A 461 -23.67 4.39 33.11
C PRO A 461 -24.01 5.63 32.28
N ALA A 462 -23.00 6.31 31.73
CA ALA A 462 -23.19 7.50 30.89
C ALA A 462 -23.99 7.17 29.61
N MET A 463 -23.63 6.06 28.96
CA MET A 463 -24.28 5.61 27.72
C MET A 463 -25.60 4.89 27.99
N SER A 464 -25.61 3.90 28.90
CA SER A 464 -26.79 3.07 29.15
C SER A 464 -27.97 3.84 29.75
N SER A 465 -27.74 5.02 30.36
CA SER A 465 -28.82 5.90 30.84
C SER A 465 -29.43 6.77 29.74
N ALA A 466 -28.78 6.87 28.58
CA ALA A 466 -29.24 7.66 27.44
C ALA A 466 -30.12 6.87 26.45
N VAL A 467 -30.20 5.54 26.60
CA VAL A 467 -31.08 4.67 25.79
C VAL A 467 -32.36 4.31 26.52
N LYS A 468 -33.42 3.97 25.77
CA LYS A 468 -34.71 3.56 26.35
C LYS A 468 -34.68 2.11 26.80
N ASN A 469 -34.10 1.23 25.99
CA ASN A 469 -33.91 -0.17 26.30
C ASN A 469 -32.43 -0.55 26.22
N LYS A 470 -31.85 -0.89 27.38
CA LYS A 470 -30.43 -1.23 27.51
C LYS A 470 -29.99 -2.47 26.74
N THR A 471 -30.91 -3.34 26.34
CA THR A 471 -30.60 -4.56 25.56
C THR A 471 -30.92 -4.41 24.07
N ASN A 472 -31.36 -3.23 23.62
CA ASN A 472 -31.70 -2.98 22.22
C ASN A 472 -30.55 -2.26 21.52
N HIS A 473 -29.78 -2.97 20.69
CA HIS A 473 -28.66 -2.37 19.94
C HIS A 473 -29.11 -1.20 19.04
N ALA A 474 -30.34 -1.22 18.52
CA ALA A 474 -30.85 -0.12 17.69
C ALA A 474 -30.91 1.22 18.44
N ASP A 475 -31.16 1.21 19.75
CA ASP A 475 -31.14 2.44 20.56
C ASP A 475 -29.72 3.01 20.66
N TYR A 476 -28.70 2.15 20.73
CA TYR A 476 -27.30 2.57 20.73
C TYR A 476 -26.81 3.01 19.36
N ILE A 477 -27.21 2.34 18.27
CA ILE A 477 -26.92 2.80 16.90
C ILE A 477 -27.55 4.19 16.67
N GLU A 478 -28.74 4.45 17.21
CA GLU A 478 -29.35 5.77 17.16
C GLU A 478 -28.54 6.84 17.94
N LEU A 479 -27.92 6.50 19.08
CA LEU A 479 -26.96 7.39 19.75
C LEU A 479 -25.72 7.63 18.89
N TRP A 480 -25.18 6.58 18.27
CA TRP A 480 -24.06 6.68 17.35
C TRP A 480 -24.40 7.56 16.13
N ALA A 481 -25.58 7.38 15.53
CA ALA A 481 -26.01 8.17 14.39
C ALA A 481 -26.15 9.67 14.74
N LYS A 482 -26.61 10.00 15.95
CA LYS A 482 -26.64 11.38 16.46
C LYS A 482 -25.25 11.95 16.69
N PHE A 483 -24.33 11.15 17.26
CA PHE A 483 -22.92 11.51 17.38
C PHE A 483 -22.33 11.83 16.01
N GLN A 484 -22.46 10.91 15.04
CA GLN A 484 -21.94 11.06 13.70
C GLN A 484 -22.51 12.31 13.01
N LYS A 485 -23.85 12.50 13.07
CA LYS A 485 -24.51 13.69 12.53
C LYS A 485 -23.95 14.98 13.12
N ARG A 486 -23.72 15.03 14.44
CA ARG A 486 -23.15 16.23 15.09
C ARG A 486 -21.71 16.49 14.66
N VAL A 487 -20.87 15.44 14.60
CA VAL A 487 -19.47 15.56 14.16
C VAL A 487 -19.39 16.03 12.71
N GLN A 488 -20.10 15.40 11.79
CA GLN A 488 -20.07 15.79 10.37
C GLN A 488 -20.66 17.18 10.13
N GLU A 489 -21.72 17.58 10.85
CA GLU A 489 -22.30 18.94 10.72
C GLU A 489 -21.33 20.00 11.24
N ASN A 490 -20.62 19.76 12.34
CA ASN A 490 -19.58 20.67 12.82
C ASN A 490 -18.43 20.76 11.82
N LEU A 491 -17.98 19.62 11.27
CA LEU A 491 -16.96 19.59 10.23
C LEU A 491 -17.37 20.39 9.00
N TRP A 492 -18.61 20.25 8.52
CA TRP A 492 -19.08 20.97 7.33
C TRP A 492 -19.38 22.44 7.57
N LYS A 493 -19.75 22.84 8.80
CA LYS A 493 -19.79 24.26 9.17
C LYS A 493 -18.42 24.90 9.04
N ARG A 494 -17.37 24.16 9.39
CA ARG A 494 -15.97 24.61 9.30
C ARG A 494 -15.44 24.54 7.87
N PHE A 495 -15.72 23.45 7.16
CA PHE A 495 -15.21 23.17 5.83
C PHE A 495 -16.35 22.83 4.88
N ALA A 496 -16.96 23.88 4.32
CA ALA A 496 -18.18 23.77 3.52
C ALA A 496 -18.06 22.82 2.31
N THR A 497 -16.85 22.65 1.76
CA THR A 497 -16.60 21.86 0.55
C THR A 497 -16.05 20.46 0.80
N LYS A 498 -15.74 20.08 2.05
CA LYS A 498 -15.17 18.75 2.33
C LYS A 498 -16.26 17.69 2.29
N ASN A 499 -15.96 16.57 1.65
CA ASN A 499 -16.75 15.35 1.78
C ASN A 499 -16.14 14.47 2.87
N ILE A 500 -16.92 13.50 3.34
CA ILE A 500 -16.46 12.52 4.32
C ILE A 500 -16.53 11.11 3.77
N THR A 501 -15.66 10.26 4.28
CA THR A 501 -15.74 8.81 4.13
C THR A 501 -15.96 8.16 5.49
N LEU A 502 -16.74 7.09 5.51
CA LEU A 502 -16.98 6.22 6.66
C LEU A 502 -16.75 4.77 6.27
N TRP A 503 -16.31 3.93 7.19
CA TRP A 503 -16.32 2.48 6.99
C TRP A 503 -17.74 1.92 6.88
N SER A 504 -17.90 0.82 6.16
CA SER A 504 -19.14 0.02 6.21
C SER A 504 -19.34 -0.54 7.61
N SER A 505 -20.47 -0.22 8.22
CA SER A 505 -20.86 -0.66 9.56
C SER A 505 -22.39 -0.65 9.72
N ASP A 506 -22.89 -1.01 10.91
CA ASP A 506 -24.31 -0.93 11.24
C ASP A 506 -24.91 0.47 10.99
N LEU A 507 -24.12 1.54 11.17
CA LEU A 507 -24.54 2.92 10.89
C LEU A 507 -24.75 3.19 9.40
N THR A 508 -24.02 2.49 8.53
CA THR A 508 -24.14 2.63 7.07
C THR A 508 -25.21 1.71 6.47
N THR A 509 -26.28 1.47 7.23
CA THR A 509 -27.43 0.63 6.81
C THR A 509 -28.75 1.37 7.01
N SER A 510 -29.84 0.82 6.45
CA SER A 510 -31.20 1.31 6.73
C SER A 510 -31.59 0.93 8.17
N PRO A 511 -32.24 1.81 8.95
CA PRO A 511 -32.82 3.11 8.56
C PRO A 511 -31.88 4.33 8.76
N TYR A 512 -30.63 4.11 9.14
CA TYR A 512 -29.71 5.18 9.57
C TYR A 512 -29.14 6.02 8.44
N PHE A 513 -29.34 5.63 7.18
CA PHE A 513 -29.05 6.47 6.00
C PHE A 513 -29.67 7.87 6.07
N GLN A 514 -30.76 8.08 6.82
CA GLN A 514 -31.31 9.42 7.05
C GLN A 514 -30.33 10.41 7.70
N TYR A 515 -29.30 9.91 8.37
CA TYR A 515 -28.24 10.71 9.01
C TYR A 515 -27.05 11.01 8.07
N LEU A 516 -26.97 10.31 6.93
CA LEU A 516 -25.82 10.32 6.04
C LEU A 516 -26.21 10.87 4.66
N PRO A 517 -25.96 12.15 4.34
CA PRO A 517 -26.30 12.70 3.03
C PRO A 517 -25.39 12.11 1.94
N LYS A 518 -25.96 11.28 1.05
CA LYS A 518 -25.24 10.51 0.02
C LYS A 518 -24.42 11.33 -0.99
N ASP A 519 -24.70 12.63 -1.13
CA ASP A 519 -23.93 13.56 -1.96
C ASP A 519 -22.63 14.04 -1.29
N ARG A 520 -22.50 13.81 0.02
CA ARG A 520 -21.33 14.20 0.83
C ARG A 520 -20.63 13.05 1.55
N VAL A 521 -21.24 11.86 1.55
CA VAL A 521 -20.75 10.67 2.26
C VAL A 521 -20.42 9.57 1.26
N THR A 522 -19.17 9.11 1.26
CA THR A 522 -18.74 7.87 0.61
C THR A 522 -18.56 6.78 1.66
N VAL A 523 -18.86 5.53 1.34
CA VAL A 523 -18.67 4.40 2.27
C VAL A 523 -17.49 3.54 1.81
N GLN A 524 -16.53 3.25 2.67
CA GLN A 524 -15.44 2.31 2.39
C GLN A 524 -15.86 0.91 2.86
N THR A 525 -16.03 -0.02 1.91
CA THR A 525 -16.47 -1.38 2.22
C THR A 525 -15.28 -2.25 2.55
N TRP A 526 -15.31 -2.92 3.70
CA TRP A 526 -14.24 -3.82 4.12
C TRP A 526 -14.65 -5.28 4.29
N ASP A 527 -15.95 -5.54 4.40
CA ASP A 527 -16.45 -6.86 4.72
C ASP A 527 -16.38 -7.84 3.54
N GLN A 528 -16.71 -9.09 3.84
CA GLN A 528 -16.76 -10.20 2.90
C GLN A 528 -17.79 -9.96 1.79
N LEU A 529 -17.42 -10.29 0.56
CA LEU A 529 -18.21 -10.05 -0.65
C LEU A 529 -19.63 -10.63 -0.57
N TRP A 530 -19.81 -11.78 0.09
CA TRP A 530 -21.11 -12.44 0.19
C TRP A 530 -22.13 -11.66 1.02
N LYS A 531 -21.70 -10.71 1.87
CA LYS A 531 -22.62 -9.82 2.61
C LYS A 531 -23.30 -8.78 1.70
N GLY A 532 -22.74 -8.52 0.53
CA GLY A 532 -23.39 -7.73 -0.52
C GLY A 532 -23.46 -6.22 -0.26
N ASP A 533 -22.55 -5.67 0.55
CA ASP A 533 -22.50 -4.24 0.87
C ASP A 533 -22.39 -3.36 -0.37
N GLN A 534 -21.63 -3.78 -1.37
CA GLN A 534 -21.41 -3.05 -2.62
C GLN A 534 -22.75 -2.80 -3.33
N LYS A 535 -23.55 -3.86 -3.49
CA LYS A 535 -24.88 -3.76 -4.10
C LYS A 535 -25.83 -2.96 -3.21
N ARG A 536 -25.87 -3.26 -1.91
CA ARG A 536 -26.75 -2.61 -0.94
C ARG A 536 -26.55 -1.09 -0.89
N LEU A 537 -25.30 -0.64 -0.85
CA LEU A 537 -24.93 0.78 -0.81
C LEU A 537 -25.26 1.48 -2.13
N THR A 538 -24.90 0.87 -3.24
CA THR A 538 -25.14 1.46 -4.56
C THR A 538 -26.63 1.50 -4.93
N ASP A 539 -27.42 0.49 -4.56
CA ASP A 539 -28.89 0.51 -4.70
C ASP A 539 -29.54 1.64 -3.88
N ALA A 540 -28.94 1.99 -2.74
CA ALA A 540 -29.35 3.13 -1.93
C ALA A 540 -28.81 4.48 -2.46
N GLY A 541 -27.98 4.46 -3.52
CA GLY A 541 -27.42 5.63 -4.18
C GLY A 541 -26.15 6.20 -3.53
N TYR A 542 -25.46 5.43 -2.70
CA TYR A 542 -24.18 5.83 -2.12
C TYR A 542 -23.01 5.45 -3.01
N SER A 543 -22.03 6.34 -3.06
CA SER A 543 -20.72 6.01 -3.60
C SER A 543 -19.95 5.14 -2.61
N TYR A 544 -19.10 4.23 -3.10
CA TYR A 544 -18.25 3.42 -2.23
C TYR A 544 -16.82 3.22 -2.76
N ILE A 545 -15.93 2.89 -1.82
CA ILE A 545 -14.53 2.51 -2.03
C ILE A 545 -14.37 1.03 -1.68
N ALA A 546 -13.84 0.24 -2.59
CA ALA A 546 -13.64 -1.20 -2.43
C ALA A 546 -12.36 -1.53 -1.63
N SER A 547 -12.54 -2.17 -0.46
CA SER A 547 -11.45 -2.69 0.39
C SER A 547 -11.78 -4.08 0.95
N PHE A 548 -12.37 -4.95 0.12
CA PHE A 548 -12.83 -6.30 0.51
C PHE A 548 -11.77 -7.12 1.27
N GLN A 549 -12.17 -7.68 2.42
CA GLN A 549 -11.35 -8.54 3.26
C GLN A 549 -10.67 -9.66 2.47
N GLU A 550 -11.35 -10.28 1.50
CA GLU A 550 -10.83 -11.44 0.77
C GLU A 550 -9.71 -11.11 -0.20
N ALA A 551 -9.48 -9.84 -0.53
CA ALA A 551 -8.49 -9.43 -1.52
C ALA A 551 -7.57 -8.30 -1.07
N HIS A 552 -8.09 -7.27 -0.41
CA HIS A 552 -7.40 -5.99 -0.27
C HIS A 552 -6.68 -5.80 1.08
N TYR A 553 -6.91 -6.67 2.05
CA TYR A 553 -6.24 -6.62 3.35
C TYR A 553 -4.85 -7.27 3.28
N LEU A 554 -3.82 -6.46 3.51
CA LEU A 554 -2.41 -6.82 3.35
C LEU A 554 -1.81 -7.49 4.59
N ASP A 555 -2.43 -7.30 5.75
CA ASP A 555 -2.08 -7.86 7.06
C ASP A 555 -2.52 -9.33 7.23
N CYS A 556 -3.45 -9.82 6.40
CA CYS A 556 -3.97 -11.18 6.51
C CYS A 556 -2.93 -12.28 6.26
N GLY A 557 -3.16 -13.44 6.89
CA GLY A 557 -2.32 -14.64 6.74
C GLY A 557 -1.06 -14.65 7.59
N LEU A 558 -0.92 -13.68 8.50
CA LEU A 558 0.16 -13.59 9.49
C LEU A 558 -0.27 -14.23 10.83
N ASN A 559 0.51 -14.05 11.90
CA ASN A 559 0.23 -14.60 13.22
C ASN A 559 -1.01 -13.96 13.87
N GLY A 560 -1.79 -14.75 14.61
CA GLY A 560 -2.89 -14.23 15.41
C GLY A 560 -2.40 -13.41 16.61
N VAL A 561 -2.89 -12.17 16.75
CA VAL A 561 -2.70 -11.39 17.98
C VAL A 561 -3.43 -12.10 19.11
N ALA A 562 -2.70 -12.46 20.17
CA ALA A 562 -3.21 -13.19 21.33
C ALA A 562 -3.85 -14.57 21.04
N ARG A 563 -3.58 -15.18 19.88
CA ARG A 563 -4.04 -16.53 19.51
C ARG A 563 -2.91 -17.36 18.90
N LYS A 564 -3.04 -18.69 18.90
CA LYS A 564 -2.03 -19.62 18.35
C LYS A 564 -2.21 -19.90 16.86
N ASP A 565 -3.37 -19.55 16.30
CA ASP A 565 -3.71 -19.73 14.90
C ASP A 565 -3.29 -18.51 14.06
N ASN A 566 -3.58 -18.57 12.76
CA ASN A 566 -3.33 -17.46 11.85
C ASN A 566 -4.32 -16.31 12.14
N GLY A 567 -3.96 -15.09 11.73
CA GLY A 567 -4.78 -13.89 11.90
C GLY A 567 -6.20 -14.04 11.34
N TRP A 568 -7.12 -13.22 11.86
CA TRP A 568 -8.58 -13.35 11.69
C TRP A 568 -9.06 -13.40 10.23
N CYS A 569 -8.35 -12.74 9.32
CA CYS A 569 -8.72 -12.64 7.90
C CYS A 569 -7.90 -13.55 6.98
N SER A 570 -7.23 -14.57 7.51
CA SER A 570 -6.46 -15.57 6.74
C SER A 570 -7.27 -16.21 5.59
N PRO A 571 -6.61 -16.66 4.49
CA PRO A 571 -5.15 -16.75 4.27
C PRO A 571 -4.52 -15.43 3.80
N TYR A 572 -3.21 -15.46 3.53
CA TYR A 572 -2.47 -14.36 2.91
C TYR A 572 -3.03 -14.03 1.51
N LYS A 573 -3.18 -12.73 1.21
CA LYS A 573 -3.70 -12.27 -0.08
C LYS A 573 -2.55 -12.11 -1.05
N THR A 574 -2.43 -13.03 -2.01
CA THR A 574 -1.38 -12.97 -3.02
C THR A 574 -1.68 -11.87 -4.04
N TRP A 575 -0.67 -11.48 -4.83
CA TRP A 575 -0.87 -10.50 -5.88
C TRP A 575 -1.85 -10.97 -6.96
N GLN A 576 -1.97 -12.28 -7.18
CA GLN A 576 -2.95 -12.86 -8.11
C GLN A 576 -4.39 -12.61 -7.66
N VAL A 577 -4.67 -12.84 -6.36
CA VAL A 577 -6.00 -12.57 -5.78
C VAL A 577 -6.37 -11.10 -5.93
N ILE A 578 -5.43 -10.21 -5.62
CA ILE A 578 -5.61 -8.75 -5.76
C ILE A 578 -5.84 -8.35 -7.23
N TYR A 579 -5.07 -8.94 -8.14
CA TYR A 579 -5.17 -8.61 -9.56
C TYR A 579 -6.52 -9.05 -10.14
N ASP A 580 -7.00 -10.24 -9.81
CA ASP A 580 -8.23 -10.80 -10.37
C ASP A 580 -9.51 -10.21 -9.76
N GLN A 581 -9.44 -9.63 -8.56
CA GLN A 581 -10.62 -9.10 -7.87
C GLN A 581 -11.18 -7.85 -8.58
N PRO A 582 -12.39 -7.90 -9.18
CA PRO A 582 -13.06 -6.70 -9.67
C PRO A 582 -13.52 -5.83 -8.49
N LEU A 583 -13.61 -4.51 -8.70
CA LEU A 583 -14.03 -3.56 -7.66
C LEU A 583 -15.54 -3.38 -7.56
N ASN A 584 -16.31 -3.83 -8.56
CA ASN A 584 -17.77 -3.69 -8.66
C ASN A 584 -18.56 -5.02 -8.66
N PRO A 585 -18.20 -6.03 -7.83
CA PRO A 585 -18.90 -7.31 -7.84
C PRO A 585 -20.37 -7.14 -7.43
N GLY A 586 -21.29 -7.65 -8.24
CA GLY A 586 -22.73 -7.63 -7.95
C GLY A 586 -23.41 -6.26 -8.05
N VAL A 587 -22.68 -5.20 -8.42
CA VAL A 587 -23.24 -3.86 -8.64
C VAL A 587 -24.00 -3.82 -9.97
N ALA A 588 -25.18 -3.19 -9.97
CA ALA A 588 -25.97 -3.01 -11.19
C ALA A 588 -25.26 -2.09 -12.19
N LEU A 589 -25.41 -2.33 -13.49
CA LEU A 589 -24.66 -1.61 -14.54
C LEU A 589 -24.88 -0.10 -14.47
N GLU A 590 -26.12 0.33 -14.22
CA GLU A 590 -26.51 1.72 -14.04
C GLU A 590 -25.84 2.39 -12.83
N ASN A 591 -25.46 1.61 -11.82
CA ASN A 591 -24.87 2.06 -10.57
C ASN A 591 -23.33 2.00 -10.57
N ASN A 592 -22.68 1.51 -11.62
CA ASN A 592 -21.22 1.42 -11.68
C ASN A 592 -20.50 2.77 -11.48
N HIS A 593 -21.16 3.89 -11.78
CA HIS A 593 -20.62 5.23 -11.57
C HIS A 593 -20.44 5.61 -10.08
N LEU A 594 -21.06 4.84 -9.16
CA LEU A 594 -20.93 4.98 -7.71
C LEU A 594 -19.71 4.23 -7.15
N VAL A 595 -19.05 3.40 -7.96
CA VAL A 595 -17.80 2.72 -7.58
C VAL A 595 -16.65 3.71 -7.80
N VAL A 596 -16.21 4.37 -6.74
CA VAL A 596 -15.20 5.44 -6.84
C VAL A 596 -13.82 4.86 -7.17
N GLY A 597 -13.56 3.66 -6.67
CA GLY A 597 -12.30 2.93 -6.81
C GLY A 597 -12.10 1.99 -5.63
N GLY A 598 -10.86 1.86 -5.16
CA GLY A 598 -10.56 0.98 -4.03
C GLY A 598 -9.30 1.36 -3.28
N GLU A 599 -9.07 0.67 -2.17
CA GLU A 599 -7.83 0.76 -1.40
C GLU A 599 -7.35 -0.62 -0.93
N LEU A 600 -6.04 -0.82 -1.01
CA LEU A 600 -5.38 -1.83 -0.19
C LEU A 600 -5.26 -1.33 1.24
N VAL A 601 -5.47 -2.21 2.21
CA VAL A 601 -5.48 -1.87 3.63
C VAL A 601 -4.32 -2.57 4.30
N LEU A 602 -3.43 -1.83 4.94
CA LEU A 602 -2.40 -2.37 5.82
C LEU A 602 -2.65 -1.91 7.25
N TRP A 603 -3.36 -2.75 8.00
CA TRP A 603 -3.37 -2.67 9.46
C TRP A 603 -2.01 -3.12 10.03
N THR A 604 -1.62 -2.53 11.17
CA THR A 604 -0.26 -2.65 11.70
C THR A 604 -0.17 -3.32 13.07
N GLU A 605 -1.14 -4.14 13.48
CA GLU A 605 -1.09 -4.90 14.74
C GLU A 605 0.15 -5.81 14.80
N VAL A 606 0.50 -6.43 13.67
CA VAL A 606 1.65 -7.34 13.52
C VAL A 606 2.64 -6.89 12.45
N THR A 607 2.56 -5.63 12.02
CA THR A 607 3.47 -5.04 11.02
C THR A 607 4.07 -3.76 11.56
N GLY A 608 5.38 -3.57 11.41
CA GLY A 608 6.05 -2.31 11.73
C GLY A 608 6.83 -1.76 10.54
N ALA A 609 7.50 -0.62 10.74
CA ALA A 609 8.25 0.08 9.70
C ALA A 609 9.27 -0.79 8.92
N ALA A 610 9.83 -1.82 9.56
CA ALA A 610 10.81 -2.72 8.94
C ALA A 610 10.21 -3.68 7.91
N ALA A 611 8.93 -4.07 8.06
CA ALA A 611 8.26 -5.05 7.20
C ALA A 611 7.18 -4.41 6.31
N MET A 612 6.78 -3.15 6.58
CA MET A 612 5.71 -2.45 5.84
C MET A 612 5.85 -2.57 4.31
N GLU A 613 7.07 -2.42 3.78
CA GLU A 613 7.30 -2.46 2.33
C GLU A 613 7.14 -3.85 1.73
N ASP A 614 7.52 -4.90 2.46
CA ASP A 614 7.35 -6.28 2.01
C ASP A 614 5.86 -6.65 1.94
N LYS A 615 5.05 -6.08 2.84
CA LYS A 615 3.61 -6.28 2.85
C LYS A 615 2.97 -5.54 1.70
N ILE A 616 3.38 -4.31 1.42
CA ILE A 616 2.75 -3.51 0.37
C ILE A 616 3.20 -3.97 -1.02
N TRP A 617 4.51 -4.17 -1.22
CA TRP A 617 5.10 -4.42 -2.52
C TRP A 617 5.58 -5.86 -2.63
N PRO A 618 5.26 -6.56 -3.75
CA PRO A 618 4.76 -6.02 -5.02
C PRO A 618 3.23 -6.09 -5.19
N ARG A 619 2.48 -6.49 -4.15
CA ARG A 619 1.01 -6.63 -4.21
C ARG A 619 0.29 -5.36 -4.66
N ALA A 620 0.75 -4.19 -4.22
CA ALA A 620 0.23 -2.90 -4.65
C ALA A 620 0.45 -2.60 -6.14
N ALA A 621 1.42 -3.24 -6.80
CA ALA A 621 1.60 -3.10 -8.23
C ALA A 621 0.52 -3.85 -9.04
N ALA A 622 -0.02 -4.96 -8.52
CA ALA A 622 -1.20 -5.62 -9.10
C ALA A 622 -2.42 -4.70 -8.98
N PHE A 623 -2.61 -4.18 -7.78
CA PHE A 623 -3.73 -3.29 -7.47
C PHE A 623 -3.69 -2.01 -8.31
N ALA A 624 -2.50 -1.46 -8.54
CA ALA A 624 -2.28 -0.31 -9.41
C ALA A 624 -2.81 -0.57 -10.82
N GLU A 625 -2.58 -1.76 -11.40
CA GLU A 625 -3.11 -2.07 -12.72
C GLU A 625 -4.62 -2.36 -12.71
N ARG A 626 -5.12 -3.08 -11.70
CA ARG A 626 -6.57 -3.31 -11.53
C ARG A 626 -7.33 -1.98 -11.45
N THR A 627 -6.80 -1.00 -10.72
CA THR A 627 -7.44 0.31 -10.55
C THR A 627 -7.19 1.30 -11.70
N TRP A 628 -6.06 1.16 -12.41
CA TRP A 628 -5.73 2.03 -13.54
C TRP A 628 -6.34 1.54 -14.86
N ARG A 629 -6.12 0.28 -15.22
CA ARG A 629 -6.56 -0.29 -16.49
C ARG A 629 -7.90 -1.02 -16.39
N ASN A 630 -8.18 -1.61 -15.22
CA ASN A 630 -9.31 -2.50 -14.98
C ASN A 630 -9.46 -3.60 -16.06
N PRO A 631 -8.44 -4.45 -16.25
CA PRO A 631 -8.43 -5.43 -17.33
C PRO A 631 -9.47 -6.55 -17.12
N ASN A 632 -10.06 -7.02 -18.22
CA ASN A 632 -10.84 -8.28 -18.22
C ASN A 632 -9.93 -9.53 -18.20
N ALA A 633 -8.65 -9.35 -18.55
CA ALA A 633 -7.60 -10.37 -18.48
C ALA A 633 -7.30 -10.76 -17.02
N THR A 634 -6.76 -11.96 -16.81
CA THR A 634 -6.44 -12.47 -15.47
C THR A 634 -4.99 -12.20 -15.09
N TRP A 635 -4.61 -12.52 -13.86
CA TRP A 635 -3.23 -12.39 -13.37
C TRP A 635 -2.21 -13.11 -14.25
N LEU A 636 -2.62 -14.19 -14.93
CA LEU A 636 -1.74 -14.97 -15.80
C LEU A 636 -1.21 -14.10 -16.95
N ASP A 637 -2.06 -13.25 -17.53
CA ASP A 637 -1.69 -12.31 -18.59
C ASP A 637 -0.76 -11.18 -18.11
N ALA A 638 -0.76 -10.91 -16.80
CA ALA A 638 0.09 -9.91 -16.17
C ALA A 638 1.40 -10.47 -15.60
N MET A 639 1.55 -11.80 -15.52
CA MET A 639 2.65 -12.45 -14.80
C MET A 639 4.03 -11.94 -15.25
N GLY A 640 4.28 -11.85 -16.55
CA GLY A 640 5.56 -11.34 -17.08
C GLY A 640 5.84 -9.91 -16.63
N ARG A 641 4.86 -9.01 -16.78
CA ARG A 641 5.00 -7.58 -16.40
C ARG A 641 5.11 -7.41 -14.89
N MET A 642 4.38 -8.21 -14.12
CA MET A 642 4.44 -8.20 -12.66
C MET A 642 5.82 -8.63 -12.15
N THR A 643 6.41 -9.67 -12.74
CA THR A 643 7.78 -10.09 -12.46
C THR A 643 8.74 -8.93 -12.72
N ILE A 644 8.67 -8.30 -13.91
CA ILE A 644 9.54 -7.17 -14.27
C ILE A 644 9.36 -5.98 -13.31
N ALA A 645 8.12 -5.62 -12.97
CA ALA A 645 7.82 -4.52 -12.06
C ALA A 645 8.33 -4.79 -10.64
N THR A 646 8.17 -6.01 -10.13
CA THR A 646 8.72 -6.44 -8.83
C THR A 646 10.22 -6.18 -8.77
N TYR A 647 10.96 -6.56 -9.81
CA TYR A 647 12.40 -6.29 -9.87
C TYR A 647 12.72 -4.79 -9.91
N ARG A 648 11.99 -4.01 -10.72
CA ARG A 648 12.18 -2.56 -10.79
C ARG A 648 11.92 -1.87 -9.45
N ILE A 649 10.93 -2.35 -8.68
CA ILE A 649 10.65 -1.85 -7.33
C ILE A 649 11.84 -2.12 -6.40
N VAL A 650 12.34 -3.35 -6.35
CA VAL A 650 13.50 -3.72 -5.52
C VAL A 650 14.75 -2.93 -5.90
N GLU A 651 15.04 -2.82 -7.20
CA GLU A 651 16.17 -2.04 -7.74
C GLU A 651 16.11 -0.56 -7.38
N SER A 652 14.91 -0.04 -7.10
CA SER A 652 14.71 1.34 -6.67
C SER A 652 14.92 1.57 -5.17
N GLY A 653 15.34 0.54 -4.43
CA GLY A 653 15.64 0.60 -2.99
C GLY A 653 14.44 0.35 -2.08
N VAL A 654 13.35 -0.23 -2.61
CA VAL A 654 12.17 -0.64 -1.82
C VAL A 654 12.33 -2.10 -1.40
N ALA A 655 12.06 -2.42 -0.14
CA ALA A 655 12.13 -3.77 0.40
C ALA A 655 10.90 -4.60 0.02
N ALA A 656 10.64 -4.76 -1.28
CA ALA A 656 9.55 -5.60 -1.79
C ALA A 656 9.92 -7.09 -1.74
N ASP A 657 8.94 -7.95 -1.53
CA ASP A 657 9.12 -9.40 -1.60
C ASP A 657 9.19 -9.90 -3.07
N MET A 658 9.72 -11.10 -3.28
CA MET A 658 9.82 -11.72 -4.60
C MET A 658 8.63 -12.62 -4.87
N ILE A 659 8.05 -12.52 -6.07
CA ILE A 659 6.91 -13.36 -6.47
C ILE A 659 7.31 -14.70 -7.10
N GLN A 660 8.54 -14.80 -7.63
CA GLN A 660 9.08 -15.96 -8.32
C GLN A 660 10.63 -15.96 -8.25
N PRO A 661 11.30 -17.11 -8.48
CA PRO A 661 12.74 -17.15 -8.65
C PRO A 661 13.23 -16.27 -9.82
N LEU A 662 14.39 -15.62 -9.67
CA LEU A 662 14.97 -14.74 -10.70
C LEU A 662 15.24 -15.43 -12.04
N TRP A 663 15.45 -16.74 -12.01
CA TRP A 663 15.56 -17.55 -13.23
C TRP A 663 14.31 -17.44 -14.11
N CYS A 664 13.11 -17.27 -13.52
CA CYS A 664 11.86 -17.12 -14.26
C CYS A 664 11.76 -15.82 -15.05
N ARG A 665 12.37 -14.73 -14.58
CA ARG A 665 12.46 -13.50 -15.37
C ARG A 665 13.30 -13.71 -16.63
N GLN A 666 14.38 -14.49 -16.51
CA GLN A 666 15.29 -14.79 -17.61
C GLN A 666 14.73 -15.84 -18.57
N ASN A 667 13.75 -16.63 -18.14
CA ASN A 667 13.14 -17.72 -18.92
C ASN A 667 11.62 -17.66 -18.77
N PRO A 668 10.97 -16.58 -19.27
CA PRO A 668 9.56 -16.33 -19.00
C PRO A 668 8.62 -17.42 -19.55
N THR A 669 9.06 -18.15 -20.58
CA THR A 669 8.32 -19.27 -21.18
C THR A 669 8.31 -20.53 -20.32
N ASP A 670 9.20 -20.63 -19.33
CA ASP A 670 9.47 -21.87 -18.60
C ASP A 670 8.90 -21.86 -17.17
N CYS A 671 8.36 -20.72 -16.74
CA CYS A 671 7.78 -20.52 -15.41
C CYS A 671 6.27 -20.29 -15.39
N THR A 672 5.58 -20.59 -16.50
CA THR A 672 4.14 -20.81 -16.47
C THR A 672 3.88 -22.16 -15.82
N LEU A 673 3.50 -22.19 -14.54
CA LEU A 673 2.96 -23.40 -13.92
C LEU A 673 1.84 -23.92 -14.83
N LEU A 674 2.03 -25.14 -15.36
CA LEU A 674 1.07 -25.83 -16.20
C LEU A 674 -0.29 -25.77 -15.50
N THR A 675 -1.28 -25.23 -16.21
CA THR A 675 -2.70 -25.33 -15.86
C THR A 675 -3.02 -26.82 -15.65
N TYR A 676 -3.11 -27.24 -14.40
CA TYR A 676 -3.74 -28.51 -14.00
C TYR A 676 -5.20 -28.27 -13.69
#